data_AF-A0A554LU04-F1
#
_entry.id   AF-A0A554LU04-F1
#
_cell.length_a   1.000
_cell.length_b   1.000
_cell.length_c   1.000
_cell.angle_alpha   90.00
_cell.angle_beta   90.00
_cell.angle_gamma   90.00
#
_symmetry.space_group_name_H-M   'P 1'
#
loop_
_entity.id
_entity.type
_entity.pdbx_description
1 polymer ?
#
loop_
_entity_poly.entity_id
_entity_poly.type
_entity_poly.pdbx_seq_one_letter_code
_entity_poly.pdbx_strand_id
1 'polypeptide(L)'
;MKRPLKFCLKYFVVAVCLSLIIQPFLWRINVVLAEEQSYEKIDIESLPDDVVEGLERDAAAAEELMATMDRNFGEIDIMLSGGRPRLVFNSVDLAILKSYVAAEQLERVVSSVGVADRETVDTIIQYAFDPGQIEAVLQSPAEKANFIQELEAAEKVDGLPAEAAAALKKIVNLAKANDVGGAVAEFNNLKTIIAEKAGDYWQFRYSGLAQFVTRASLPIDQRVVDVLIYLVTPADRGGAGHERIRVKRIWRDYNSEKKSVSQETAGATNISAHYLGQAIDISEIDLIKCTLVKKRRLGKDKKQKYSTTPIKVAWQSEEGVERAGGIEPPISLNEYIQLTMEESILDLLSELDVDNVEGIEVENMDLSDIFGYVGRAMAEQVFDSPNHSLKGFDFGDTMDNLGRAVLADTLNLPRDSWRGKNIDEVEENLGRLAVEEKLRLPAGSLNGDSPDEIFTNIGRRHMEMQLGLPENSLPTNSVSRAELEKKIGQAAIEDRLDFKRGSFAKDNINEIRTAVGKDRFNLVMKLFATVDEELDLDYGAAKDFYQGKTNATDFKQRVGAKIIEQKINQYKSYVGRDSAGNAKTIQPADASFNLPEGTISAFLDGDGGIYPALGRHILNQRLFSSEQDRQMLTNWLSDPSNTFDMTTASKKLGLGLNDFYNIFKGGNAKQTFRQLGKKRLVKAVQQTDFYQKERDEQEEALFAEHPELYELKQQVDFTKNKITDINQRLARLEAINNRPEVKNSVITIKHELALIQNRPTVEVIKASSRTISDELNRLERI
;
A
#
# COMPACT_ATOMS: atom_id res chain seq x y z
N MET A 1 -43.70 -12.30 1.17
CA MET A 1 -43.25 -11.22 2.08
C MET A 1 -41.73 -11.20 2.11
N LYS A 2 -41.13 -10.00 2.19
CA LYS A 2 -39.68 -9.65 2.08
C LYS A 2 -39.14 -9.49 0.65
N ARG A 3 -39.39 -8.31 0.08
CA ARG A 3 -38.50 -7.46 -0.77
C ARG A 3 -39.35 -6.26 -1.27
N PRO A 4 -39.35 -5.14 -0.53
CA PRO A 4 -39.07 -3.86 -1.17
C PRO A 4 -38.39 -2.89 -0.19
N LEU A 5 -37.07 -2.97 -0.02
CA LEU A 5 -36.31 -1.94 0.71
C LEU A 5 -35.15 -1.37 -0.12
N LYS A 6 -34.53 -2.19 -0.98
CA LYS A 6 -33.49 -1.72 -1.94
C LYS A 6 -34.04 -0.88 -3.09
N PHE A 7 -35.35 -0.96 -3.39
CA PHE A 7 -35.97 -0.15 -4.45
C PHE A 7 -36.31 1.28 -3.97
N CYS A 8 -36.63 1.47 -2.68
CA CYS A 8 -36.93 2.79 -2.13
C CYS A 8 -35.70 3.67 -1.94
N LEU A 9 -34.53 3.10 -1.62
CA LEU A 9 -33.32 3.87 -1.35
C LEU A 9 -32.73 4.55 -2.60
N LYS A 10 -32.87 3.93 -3.78
CA LYS A 10 -32.40 4.50 -5.06
C LYS A 10 -33.26 5.68 -5.55
N TYR A 11 -34.58 5.61 -5.35
CA TYR A 11 -35.46 6.75 -5.63
C TYR A 11 -35.36 7.84 -4.56
N PHE A 12 -34.95 7.50 -3.33
CA PHE A 12 -34.75 8.46 -2.25
C PHE A 12 -33.58 9.40 -2.53
N VAL A 13 -32.45 8.92 -3.06
CA VAL A 13 -31.29 9.79 -3.40
C VAL A 13 -31.63 10.74 -4.56
N VAL A 14 -32.33 10.25 -5.59
CA VAL A 14 -32.78 11.09 -6.71
C VAL A 14 -33.86 12.08 -6.26
N ALA A 15 -34.79 11.69 -5.39
CA ALA A 15 -35.80 12.58 -4.80
C ALA A 15 -35.18 13.62 -3.85
N VAL A 16 -34.11 13.28 -3.13
CA VAL A 16 -33.36 14.21 -2.27
C VAL A 16 -32.58 15.22 -3.13
N CYS A 17 -31.94 14.78 -4.22
CA CYS A 17 -31.30 15.70 -5.17
C CYS A 17 -32.32 16.59 -5.91
N LEU A 18 -33.48 16.06 -6.31
CA LEU A 18 -34.59 16.87 -6.85
C LEU A 18 -35.11 17.86 -5.80
N SER A 19 -35.23 17.45 -4.53
CA SER A 19 -35.70 18.35 -3.47
C SER A 19 -34.71 19.49 -3.22
N LEU A 20 -33.40 19.25 -3.29
CA LEU A 20 -32.38 20.29 -3.07
C LEU A 20 -32.28 21.31 -4.21
N ILE A 21 -32.66 20.92 -5.43
CA ILE A 21 -32.62 21.79 -6.62
C ILE A 21 -33.96 22.50 -6.84
N ILE A 22 -35.08 21.82 -6.59
CA ILE A 22 -36.44 22.34 -6.83
C ILE A 22 -36.97 23.10 -5.61
N GLN A 23 -36.56 22.78 -4.37
CA GLN A 23 -37.04 23.48 -3.17
C GLN A 23 -36.74 24.98 -3.16
N PRO A 24 -35.57 25.51 -3.59
CA PRO A 24 -35.35 26.95 -3.65
C PRO A 24 -36.29 27.64 -4.66
N PHE A 25 -36.65 26.95 -5.74
CA PHE A 25 -37.54 27.44 -6.80
C PHE A 25 -39.02 27.40 -6.36
N LEU A 26 -39.44 26.27 -5.76
CA LEU A 26 -40.75 26.14 -5.10
C LEU A 26 -40.85 27.01 -3.85
N TRP A 27 -39.75 27.35 -3.18
CA TRP A 27 -39.74 28.29 -2.06
C TRP A 27 -39.85 29.73 -2.56
N ARG A 28 -39.28 30.11 -3.71
CA ARG A 28 -39.59 31.41 -4.34
C ARG A 28 -41.04 31.50 -4.79
N ILE A 29 -41.58 30.46 -5.41
CA ILE A 29 -43.00 30.37 -5.77
C ILE A 29 -43.88 30.39 -4.49
N ASN A 30 -43.52 29.64 -3.46
CA ASN A 30 -44.26 29.62 -2.19
C ASN A 30 -44.06 30.87 -1.34
N VAL A 31 -42.96 31.61 -1.44
CA VAL A 31 -42.73 32.89 -0.75
C VAL A 31 -43.54 33.99 -1.43
N VAL A 32 -43.66 33.96 -2.76
CA VAL A 32 -44.61 34.80 -3.51
C VAL A 32 -46.06 34.40 -3.20
N LEU A 33 -46.34 33.12 -2.90
CA LEU A 33 -47.69 32.65 -2.53
C LEU A 33 -48.00 32.68 -1.02
N ALA A 34 -47.02 32.93 -0.14
CA ALA A 34 -47.18 32.88 1.32
C ALA A 34 -47.26 34.26 1.99
N GLU A 35 -47.03 35.35 1.24
CA GLU A 35 -47.44 36.70 1.62
C GLU A 35 -48.82 37.04 1.02
N GLU A 36 -49.88 36.30 1.37
CA GLU A 36 -51.24 36.85 1.49
C GLU A 36 -52.25 35.82 2.03
N GLN A 37 -52.77 36.08 3.23
CA GLN A 37 -53.98 35.44 3.72
C GLN A 37 -55.23 36.15 3.14
N SER A 38 -55.68 35.78 1.95
CA SER A 38 -57.10 35.77 1.55
C SER A 38 -57.25 35.36 0.09
N TYR A 39 -58.21 34.47 -0.19
CA TYR A 39 -58.54 34.03 -1.54
C TYR A 39 -59.07 35.16 -2.44
N GLU A 40 -58.46 35.34 -3.61
CA GLU A 40 -59.16 35.48 -4.90
C GLU A 40 -58.26 34.88 -6.00
N LYS A 41 -58.85 34.24 -7.02
CA LYS A 41 -58.08 33.69 -8.16
C LYS A 41 -57.29 34.84 -8.79
N ILE A 42 -55.96 34.75 -8.79
CA ILE A 42 -55.12 35.65 -9.59
C ILE A 42 -55.48 35.42 -11.04
N ASP A 43 -56.08 36.43 -11.67
CA ASP A 43 -56.27 36.47 -13.11
C ASP A 43 -54.92 36.80 -13.74
N ILE A 44 -54.37 35.87 -14.51
CA ILE A 44 -53.03 35.99 -15.10
C ILE A 44 -52.99 37.19 -16.07
N GLU A 45 -54.15 37.59 -16.62
CA GLU A 45 -54.30 38.77 -17.48
C GLU A 45 -54.15 40.11 -16.72
N SER A 46 -54.10 40.10 -15.38
CA SER A 46 -53.96 41.30 -14.55
C SER A 46 -52.53 41.57 -14.07
N LEU A 47 -51.59 40.66 -14.33
CA LEU A 47 -50.18 40.86 -13.98
C LEU A 47 -49.53 41.88 -14.92
N PRO A 48 -48.62 42.73 -14.41
CA PRO A 48 -47.84 43.62 -15.26
C PRO A 48 -47.12 42.82 -16.35
N ASP A 49 -47.12 43.35 -17.59
CA ASP A 49 -46.57 42.65 -18.76
C ASP A 49 -45.12 42.16 -18.53
N ASP A 50 -44.31 42.91 -17.76
CA ASP A 50 -42.92 42.55 -17.44
C ASP A 50 -42.80 41.35 -16.50
N VAL A 51 -43.78 41.13 -15.62
CA VAL A 51 -43.86 39.94 -14.76
C VAL A 51 -44.34 38.72 -15.55
N VAL A 52 -45.28 38.92 -16.47
CA VAL A 52 -45.75 37.86 -17.37
C VAL A 52 -44.62 37.44 -18.32
N GLU A 53 -43.91 38.39 -18.92
CA GLU A 53 -42.76 38.13 -19.79
C GLU A 53 -41.63 37.41 -19.03
N GLY A 54 -41.39 37.78 -17.77
CA GLY A 54 -40.43 37.09 -16.89
C GLY A 54 -40.83 35.64 -16.61
N LEU A 55 -42.11 35.39 -16.29
CA LEU A 55 -42.63 34.04 -16.04
C LEU A 55 -42.67 33.18 -17.30
N GLU A 56 -43.02 33.75 -18.46
CA GLU A 56 -42.97 33.05 -19.74
C GLU A 56 -41.54 32.73 -20.17
N ARG A 57 -40.59 33.64 -19.92
CA ARG A 57 -39.16 33.41 -20.19
C ARG A 57 -38.58 32.33 -19.26
N ASP A 58 -38.96 32.33 -17.99
CA ASP A 58 -38.56 31.31 -17.02
C ASP A 58 -39.23 29.96 -17.33
N ALA A 59 -40.48 29.95 -17.80
CA ALA A 59 -41.17 28.75 -18.26
C ALA A 59 -40.54 28.17 -19.53
N ALA A 60 -40.16 29.02 -20.50
CA ALA A 60 -39.45 28.60 -21.71
C ALA A 60 -38.05 28.05 -21.37
N ALA A 61 -37.33 28.68 -20.44
CA ALA A 61 -36.05 28.17 -19.94
C ALA A 61 -36.21 26.83 -19.20
N ALA A 62 -37.29 26.65 -18.45
CA ALA A 62 -37.61 25.40 -17.78
C ALA A 62 -38.01 24.29 -18.77
N GLU A 63 -38.77 24.60 -19.83
CA GLU A 63 -39.08 23.66 -20.91
C GLU A 63 -37.82 23.26 -21.69
N GLU A 64 -36.94 24.19 -22.01
CA GLU A 64 -35.66 23.91 -22.67
C GLU A 64 -34.74 23.06 -21.79
N LEU A 65 -34.71 23.34 -20.49
CA LEU A 65 -33.98 22.54 -19.50
C LEU A 65 -34.56 21.13 -19.39
N MET A 66 -35.89 20.98 -19.31
CA MET A 66 -36.57 19.68 -19.25
C MET A 66 -36.38 18.88 -20.54
N ALA A 67 -36.45 19.52 -21.70
CA ALA A 67 -36.18 18.88 -23.00
C ALA A 67 -34.70 18.46 -23.14
N THR A 68 -33.77 19.25 -22.59
CA THR A 68 -32.35 18.91 -22.52
C THR A 68 -32.09 17.78 -21.54
N MET A 69 -32.76 17.78 -20.39
CA MET A 69 -32.69 16.70 -19.40
C MET A 69 -33.26 15.40 -19.96
N ASP A 70 -34.42 15.41 -20.63
CA ASP A 70 -35.01 14.23 -21.26
C ASP A 70 -34.12 13.68 -22.38
N ARG A 71 -33.47 14.54 -23.16
CA ARG A 71 -32.47 14.13 -24.16
C ARG A 71 -31.25 13.46 -23.50
N ASN A 72 -30.71 14.10 -22.46
CA ASN A 72 -29.57 13.57 -21.71
C ASN A 72 -29.91 12.27 -20.96
N PHE A 73 -31.12 12.14 -20.41
CA PHE A 73 -31.59 10.90 -19.77
C PHE A 73 -31.84 9.80 -20.79
N GLY A 74 -32.34 10.14 -21.99
CA GLY A 74 -32.44 9.21 -23.12
C GLY A 74 -31.06 8.67 -23.55
N GLU A 75 -30.04 9.51 -23.56
CA GLU A 75 -28.64 9.12 -23.84
C GLU A 75 -28.02 8.29 -22.71
N ILE A 76 -28.29 8.62 -21.45
CA ILE A 76 -27.84 7.85 -20.27
C ILE A 76 -28.51 6.46 -20.21
N ASP A 77 -29.79 6.35 -20.59
CA ASP A 77 -30.51 5.07 -20.68
C ASP A 77 -30.00 4.21 -21.85
N ILE A 78 -29.60 4.84 -22.96
CA ILE A 78 -28.88 4.17 -24.06
C ILE A 78 -27.52 3.64 -23.57
N MET A 79 -26.83 4.36 -22.70
CA MET A 79 -25.56 3.93 -22.11
C MET A 79 -25.72 2.83 -21.04
N LEU A 80 -26.93 2.51 -20.57
CA LEU A 80 -27.19 1.57 -19.47
C LEU A 80 -28.28 0.55 -19.82
N SER A 81 -27.93 -0.71 -20.10
CA SER A 81 -28.91 -1.76 -20.41
C SER A 81 -28.99 -2.82 -19.33
N GLY A 82 -30.19 -2.98 -18.74
CA GLY A 82 -30.39 -3.92 -17.63
C GLY A 82 -29.63 -3.54 -16.36
N GLY A 83 -29.31 -2.25 -16.18
CA GLY A 83 -28.55 -1.73 -15.04
C GLY A 83 -27.03 -1.92 -15.14
N ARG A 84 -26.51 -2.23 -16.34
CA ARG A 84 -25.07 -2.34 -16.61
C ARG A 84 -24.63 -1.34 -17.69
N PRO A 85 -23.45 -0.71 -17.57
CA PRO A 85 -22.91 0.18 -18.58
C PRO A 85 -22.62 -0.57 -19.88
N ARG A 86 -23.18 -0.07 -20.99
CA ARG A 86 -22.87 -0.49 -22.35
C ARG A 86 -21.55 0.12 -22.83
N LEU A 87 -21.22 1.35 -22.42
CA LEU A 87 -19.91 1.95 -22.65
C LEU A 87 -19.08 1.92 -21.37
N VAL A 88 -17.88 1.34 -21.44
CA VAL A 88 -16.95 1.26 -20.31
C VAL A 88 -15.64 1.94 -20.70
N PHE A 89 -15.26 2.95 -19.93
CA PHE A 89 -14.00 3.68 -20.09
C PHE A 89 -13.05 3.32 -18.95
N ASN A 90 -11.75 3.43 -19.18
CA ASN A 90 -10.79 3.48 -18.07
C ASN A 90 -10.98 4.78 -17.27
N SER A 91 -10.44 4.82 -16.05
CA SER A 91 -10.61 5.95 -15.12
C SER A 91 -10.08 7.28 -15.66
N VAL A 92 -9.00 7.24 -16.46
CA VAL A 92 -8.35 8.41 -17.06
C VAL A 92 -9.22 9.00 -18.17
N ASP A 93 -9.65 8.19 -19.14
CA ASP A 93 -10.50 8.63 -20.24
C ASP A 93 -11.89 9.06 -19.76
N LEU A 94 -12.41 8.41 -18.72
CA LEU A 94 -13.65 8.84 -18.07
C LEU A 94 -13.50 10.22 -17.42
N ALA A 95 -12.35 10.51 -16.79
CA ALA A 95 -12.05 11.82 -16.23
C ALA A 95 -11.91 12.89 -17.34
N ILE A 96 -11.32 12.54 -18.49
CA ILE A 96 -11.19 13.42 -19.66
C ILE A 96 -12.58 13.70 -20.29
N LEU A 97 -13.44 12.69 -20.43
CA LEU A 97 -14.80 12.89 -20.95
C LEU A 97 -15.66 13.72 -19.98
N LYS A 98 -15.55 13.46 -18.67
CA LYS A 98 -16.23 14.26 -17.64
C LYS A 98 -15.77 15.72 -17.64
N SER A 99 -14.47 15.96 -17.84
CA SER A 99 -13.95 17.33 -17.94
C SER A 99 -14.39 18.03 -19.23
N TYR A 100 -14.54 17.30 -20.34
CA TYR A 100 -15.09 17.82 -21.60
C TYR A 100 -16.56 18.25 -21.44
N VAL A 101 -17.42 17.38 -20.88
CA VAL A 101 -18.84 17.69 -20.64
C VAL A 101 -19.00 18.86 -19.66
N ALA A 102 -18.19 18.88 -18.59
CA ALA A 102 -18.17 20.00 -17.65
C ALA A 102 -17.69 21.31 -18.31
N ALA A 103 -16.71 21.25 -19.21
CA ALA A 103 -16.21 22.40 -19.95
C ALA A 103 -17.26 22.95 -20.95
N GLU A 104 -18.01 22.09 -21.63
CA GLU A 104 -19.07 22.50 -22.55
C GLU A 104 -20.27 23.12 -21.80
N GLN A 105 -20.69 22.51 -20.67
CA GLN A 105 -21.71 23.09 -19.80
C GLN A 105 -21.26 24.43 -19.22
N LEU A 106 -19.99 24.53 -18.82
CA LEU A 106 -19.40 25.78 -18.34
C LEU A 106 -19.28 26.82 -19.46
N GLU A 107 -19.00 26.43 -20.70
CA GLU A 107 -18.95 27.33 -21.85
C GLU A 107 -20.34 27.87 -22.17
N ARG A 108 -21.41 27.05 -22.11
CA ARG A 108 -22.79 27.52 -22.23
C ARG A 108 -23.16 28.52 -21.13
N VAL A 109 -22.73 28.27 -19.89
CA VAL A 109 -22.93 29.21 -18.76
C VAL A 109 -22.11 30.49 -18.96
N VAL A 110 -20.86 30.42 -19.39
CA VAL A 110 -20.01 31.60 -19.63
C VAL A 110 -20.49 32.41 -20.85
N SER A 111 -20.96 31.76 -21.90
CA SER A 111 -21.60 32.41 -23.05
C SER A 111 -22.89 33.13 -22.67
N SER A 112 -23.58 32.69 -21.62
CA SER A 112 -24.76 33.38 -21.09
C SER A 112 -24.44 34.65 -20.27
N VAL A 113 -23.18 34.83 -19.84
CA VAL A 113 -22.71 35.98 -19.03
C VAL A 113 -21.99 37.06 -19.85
N GLY A 114 -21.64 36.80 -21.12
CA GLY A 114 -21.05 37.80 -22.03
C GLY A 114 -19.52 37.89 -21.92
N VAL A 115 -18.86 38.15 -23.06
CA VAL A 115 -17.42 37.92 -23.27
C VAL A 115 -16.52 39.01 -22.65
N ALA A 116 -17.06 40.19 -22.33
CA ALA A 116 -16.27 41.33 -21.85
C ALA A 116 -15.77 41.19 -20.39
N ASP A 117 -16.45 40.40 -19.55
CA ASP A 117 -16.18 40.34 -18.10
C ASP A 117 -15.23 39.22 -17.66
N ARG A 118 -14.74 38.40 -18.59
CA ARG A 118 -13.85 37.28 -18.27
C ARG A 118 -12.47 37.73 -17.79
N GLU A 119 -11.91 38.76 -18.43
CA GLU A 119 -10.57 39.26 -18.13
C GLU A 119 -10.53 40.00 -16.79
N THR A 120 -11.58 40.78 -16.49
CA THR A 120 -11.72 41.50 -15.21
C THR A 120 -11.86 40.54 -14.03
N VAL A 121 -12.63 39.46 -14.16
CA VAL A 121 -12.78 38.44 -13.11
C VAL A 121 -11.48 37.68 -12.86
N ASP A 122 -10.75 37.29 -13.91
CA ASP A 122 -9.48 36.58 -13.78
C ASP A 122 -8.41 37.47 -13.10
N THR A 123 -8.38 38.78 -13.41
CA THR A 123 -7.44 39.74 -12.78
C THR A 123 -7.70 39.95 -11.30
N ILE A 124 -8.96 40.11 -10.87
CA ILE A 124 -9.32 40.24 -9.44
C ILE A 124 -8.90 39.00 -8.66
N ILE A 125 -9.11 37.82 -9.24
CA ILE A 125 -8.75 36.54 -8.63
C ILE A 125 -7.23 36.42 -8.52
N GLN A 126 -6.48 36.81 -9.54
CA GLN A 126 -5.01 36.75 -9.51
C GLN A 126 -4.42 37.59 -8.37
N TYR A 127 -4.99 38.76 -8.09
CA TYR A 127 -4.57 39.59 -6.94
C TYR A 127 -5.04 39.03 -5.59
N ALA A 128 -6.17 38.34 -5.50
CA ALA A 128 -6.73 37.80 -4.25
C ALA A 128 -5.89 36.71 -3.56
N PHE A 129 -4.96 36.08 -4.27
CA PHE A 129 -4.21 34.94 -3.75
C PHE A 129 -2.77 35.26 -3.32
N ASP A 130 -2.26 36.48 -3.56
CA ASP A 130 -0.94 36.91 -3.07
C ASP A 130 -1.00 38.29 -2.36
N PRO A 131 -1.19 38.32 -1.03
CA PRO A 131 -1.27 39.56 -0.27
C PRO A 131 -0.03 40.45 -0.39
N GLY A 132 1.15 39.87 -0.64
CA GLY A 132 2.41 40.61 -0.79
C GLY A 132 2.46 41.44 -2.08
N GLN A 133 1.77 41.00 -3.13
CA GLN A 133 1.67 41.75 -4.39
C GLN A 133 0.70 42.92 -4.29
N ILE A 134 -0.39 42.79 -3.54
CA ILE A 134 -1.35 43.89 -3.34
C ILE A 134 -0.69 45.06 -2.61
N GLU A 135 0.11 44.78 -1.56
CA GLU A 135 0.83 45.83 -0.85
C GLU A 135 1.80 46.57 -1.77
N ALA A 136 2.56 45.85 -2.61
CA ALA A 136 3.46 46.44 -3.59
C ALA A 136 2.74 47.30 -4.64
N VAL A 137 1.63 46.80 -5.20
CA VAL A 137 0.79 47.51 -6.19
C VAL A 137 0.19 48.77 -5.58
N LEU A 138 -0.29 48.71 -4.33
CA LEU A 138 -0.88 49.85 -3.63
C LEU A 138 0.15 50.90 -3.17
N GLN A 139 1.43 50.53 -3.08
CA GLN A 139 2.54 51.46 -2.80
C GLN A 139 3.07 52.15 -4.06
N SER A 140 2.77 51.62 -5.25
CA SER A 140 3.16 52.18 -6.55
C SER A 140 2.06 53.11 -7.11
N PRO A 141 2.28 54.43 -7.25
CA PRO A 141 1.21 55.36 -7.64
C PRO A 141 0.56 55.06 -9.00
N ALA A 142 1.33 54.56 -9.97
CA ALA A 142 0.84 54.25 -11.31
C ALA A 142 0.05 52.93 -11.33
N GLU A 143 0.57 51.89 -10.70
CA GLU A 143 -0.10 50.59 -10.65
C GLU A 143 -1.34 50.64 -9.77
N LYS A 144 -1.30 51.41 -8.67
CA LYS A 144 -2.44 51.70 -7.82
C LYS A 144 -3.61 52.33 -8.58
N ALA A 145 -3.36 53.28 -9.48
CA ALA A 145 -4.42 53.93 -10.23
C ALA A 145 -5.12 52.95 -11.17
N ASN A 146 -4.36 52.10 -11.86
CA ASN A 146 -4.90 51.04 -12.72
C ASN A 146 -5.67 50.00 -11.90
N PHE A 147 -5.10 49.56 -10.77
CA PHE A 147 -5.73 48.61 -9.87
C PHE A 147 -7.07 49.12 -9.31
N ILE A 148 -7.14 50.40 -8.94
CA ILE A 148 -8.40 51.03 -8.51
C ILE A 148 -9.44 51.00 -9.64
N GLN A 149 -9.05 51.29 -10.87
CA GLN A 149 -9.96 51.26 -12.02
C GLN A 149 -10.50 49.85 -12.29
N GLU A 150 -9.67 48.82 -12.15
CA GLU A 150 -10.07 47.42 -12.30
C GLU A 150 -11.05 46.97 -11.20
N LEU A 151 -10.81 47.37 -9.95
CA LEU A 151 -11.73 47.09 -8.84
C LEU A 151 -13.08 47.83 -8.98
N GLU A 152 -13.08 49.04 -9.55
CA GLU A 152 -14.32 49.77 -9.85
C GLU A 152 -15.12 49.15 -11.00
N ALA A 153 -14.44 48.50 -11.95
CA ALA A 153 -15.10 47.71 -12.99
C ALA A 153 -15.70 46.42 -12.38
N ALA A 154 -14.93 45.75 -11.52
CA ALA A 154 -15.35 44.56 -10.79
C ALA A 154 -16.63 44.76 -9.96
N GLU A 155 -16.74 45.89 -9.27
CA GLU A 155 -17.91 46.25 -8.44
C GLU A 155 -19.21 46.27 -9.26
N LYS A 156 -19.12 46.53 -10.57
CA LYS A 156 -20.28 46.71 -11.46
C LYS A 156 -20.70 45.44 -12.21
N VAL A 157 -20.07 44.30 -11.95
CA VAL A 157 -20.42 43.03 -12.59
C VAL A 157 -21.75 42.52 -12.03
N ASP A 158 -22.74 42.33 -12.91
CA ASP A 158 -24.06 41.81 -12.53
C ASP A 158 -23.96 40.40 -11.97
N GLY A 159 -24.67 40.14 -10.86
CA GLY A 159 -24.69 38.83 -10.19
C GLY A 159 -23.63 38.63 -9.10
N LEU A 160 -22.79 39.63 -8.82
CA LEU A 160 -21.87 39.59 -7.68
C LEU A 160 -22.66 39.58 -6.35
N PRO A 161 -22.33 38.70 -5.37
CA PRO A 161 -22.97 38.75 -4.06
C PRO A 161 -22.85 40.14 -3.43
N ALA A 162 -23.93 40.63 -2.82
CA ALA A 162 -23.99 41.99 -2.27
C ALA A 162 -22.87 42.25 -1.25
N GLU A 163 -22.49 41.24 -0.46
CA GLU A 163 -21.41 41.31 0.51
C GLU A 163 -20.02 41.45 -0.17
N ALA A 164 -19.82 40.79 -1.31
CA ALA A 164 -18.59 40.88 -2.10
C ALA A 164 -18.49 42.24 -2.81
N ALA A 165 -19.59 42.75 -3.36
CA ALA A 165 -19.65 44.09 -3.94
C ALA A 165 -19.35 45.17 -2.89
N ALA A 166 -19.91 45.03 -1.69
CA ALA A 166 -19.65 45.94 -0.58
C ALA A 166 -18.17 45.93 -0.14
N ALA A 167 -17.55 44.75 -0.08
CA ALA A 167 -16.13 44.62 0.25
C ALA A 167 -15.22 45.24 -0.83
N LEU A 168 -15.50 45.01 -2.12
CA LEU A 168 -14.78 45.64 -3.24
C LEU A 168 -14.86 47.17 -3.18
N LYS A 169 -16.07 47.72 -3.00
CA LYS A 169 -16.27 49.17 -2.84
C LYS A 169 -15.46 49.74 -1.67
N LYS A 170 -15.38 48.99 -0.57
CA LYS A 170 -14.61 49.40 0.61
C LYS A 170 -13.10 49.37 0.34
N ILE A 171 -12.59 48.35 -0.37
CA ILE A 171 -11.19 48.27 -0.80
C ILE A 171 -10.84 49.47 -1.69
N VAL A 172 -11.68 49.81 -2.68
CA VAL A 172 -11.48 50.98 -3.55
C VAL A 172 -11.37 52.28 -2.74
N ASN A 173 -12.26 52.48 -1.78
CA ASN A 173 -12.25 53.68 -0.93
C ASN A 173 -10.99 53.78 -0.06
N LEU A 174 -10.56 52.66 0.54
CA LEU A 174 -9.35 52.59 1.36
C LEU A 174 -8.09 52.80 0.51
N ALA A 175 -8.04 52.21 -0.68
CA ALA A 175 -6.96 52.42 -1.63
C ALA A 175 -6.86 53.90 -2.02
N LYS A 176 -7.97 54.57 -2.40
CA LYS A 176 -8.00 56.01 -2.72
C LYS A 176 -7.57 56.89 -1.54
N ALA A 177 -7.86 56.47 -0.30
CA ALA A 177 -7.44 57.16 0.92
C ALA A 177 -5.96 56.93 1.29
N ASN A 178 -5.23 56.13 0.52
CA ASN A 178 -3.87 55.67 0.84
C ASN A 178 -3.76 54.81 2.12
N ASP A 179 -4.85 54.19 2.57
CA ASP A 179 -4.84 53.22 3.66
C ASP A 179 -4.55 51.81 3.13
N VAL A 180 -3.27 51.51 2.92
CA VAL A 180 -2.82 50.23 2.36
C VAL A 180 -3.14 49.06 3.31
N GLY A 181 -2.91 49.25 4.62
CA GLY A 181 -3.18 48.21 5.61
C GLY A 181 -4.66 47.86 5.72
N GLY A 182 -5.54 48.87 5.68
CA GLY A 182 -6.99 48.68 5.64
C GLY A 182 -7.44 47.97 4.35
N ALA A 183 -6.92 48.38 3.20
CA ALA A 183 -7.26 47.77 1.91
C ALA A 183 -6.85 46.29 1.84
N VAL A 184 -5.66 45.93 2.33
CA VAL A 184 -5.19 44.53 2.38
C VAL A 184 -6.04 43.69 3.35
N ALA A 185 -6.41 44.23 4.51
CA ALA A 185 -7.26 43.52 5.47
C ALA A 185 -8.66 43.23 4.89
N GLU A 186 -9.25 44.21 4.19
CA GLU A 186 -10.55 44.02 3.54
C GLU A 186 -10.46 43.06 2.33
N PHE A 187 -9.32 43.01 1.64
CA PHE A 187 -9.07 42.02 0.60
C PHE A 187 -9.11 40.58 1.12
N ASN A 188 -8.53 40.35 2.31
CA ASN A 188 -8.61 39.04 2.98
C ASN A 188 -10.05 38.70 3.41
N ASN A 189 -10.84 39.70 3.80
CA ASN A 189 -12.26 39.50 4.09
C ASN A 189 -13.04 39.10 2.83
N LEU A 190 -12.83 39.80 1.71
CA LEU A 190 -13.42 39.46 0.41
C LEU A 190 -13.09 38.02 0.00
N LYS A 191 -11.85 37.56 0.21
CA LYS A 191 -11.43 36.18 -0.05
C LYS A 191 -12.25 35.17 0.74
N THR A 192 -12.49 35.43 2.03
CA THR A 192 -13.31 34.56 2.89
C THR A 192 -14.76 34.55 2.44
N ILE A 193 -15.35 35.71 2.14
CA ILE A 193 -16.72 35.83 1.62
C ILE A 193 -16.88 35.02 0.33
N ILE A 194 -15.93 35.16 -0.59
CA ILE A 194 -15.92 34.39 -1.84
C ILE A 194 -15.81 32.91 -1.51
N ALA A 195 -14.84 32.47 -0.68
CA ALA A 195 -14.63 31.07 -0.35
C ALA A 195 -15.85 30.41 0.32
N GLU A 196 -16.52 31.11 1.24
CA GLU A 196 -17.72 30.63 1.94
C GLU A 196 -18.93 30.50 1.02
N LYS A 197 -19.15 31.49 0.14
CA LYS A 197 -20.28 31.47 -0.81
C LYS A 197 -20.02 30.56 -2.02
N ALA A 198 -18.75 30.32 -2.34
CA ALA A 198 -18.27 29.48 -3.43
C ALA A 198 -18.25 27.98 -3.12
N GLY A 199 -18.68 27.57 -1.92
CA GLY A 199 -18.33 26.36 -1.17
C GLY A 199 -18.60 24.97 -1.77
N ASP A 200 -18.22 24.75 -3.03
CA ASP A 200 -17.88 23.47 -3.70
C ASP A 200 -17.52 23.76 -5.19
N TYR A 201 -18.04 24.86 -5.75
CA TYR A 201 -17.88 25.25 -7.16
C TYR A 201 -16.47 25.71 -7.54
N TRP A 202 -15.72 26.32 -6.59
CA TRP A 202 -14.41 26.93 -6.90
C TRP A 202 -13.19 26.11 -6.46
N GLN A 203 -13.30 25.21 -5.47
CA GLN A 203 -12.22 24.26 -5.14
C GLN A 203 -11.94 23.29 -6.29
N PHE A 204 -12.97 22.92 -7.07
CA PHE A 204 -12.83 22.12 -8.30
C PHE A 204 -12.12 22.90 -9.42
N ARG A 205 -12.27 24.24 -9.47
CA ARG A 205 -11.78 25.12 -10.54
C ARG A 205 -10.30 25.52 -10.43
N TYR A 206 -9.58 25.20 -9.34
CA TYR A 206 -8.16 25.61 -9.21
C TYR A 206 -7.20 24.46 -8.91
N SER A 207 -7.64 23.37 -8.28
CA SER A 207 -6.83 22.14 -8.22
C SER A 207 -6.72 21.46 -9.58
N GLY A 208 -7.76 21.58 -10.42
CA GLY A 208 -7.79 21.01 -11.77
C GLY A 208 -7.36 21.95 -12.90
N LEU A 209 -7.42 23.29 -12.76
CA LEU A 209 -7.35 24.18 -13.93
C LEU A 209 -5.96 24.81 -14.16
N ALA A 210 -5.10 24.87 -13.14
CA ALA A 210 -3.70 25.28 -13.31
C ALA A 210 -2.89 24.29 -14.18
N GLN A 211 -3.37 23.06 -14.35
CA GLN A 211 -2.83 22.08 -15.31
C GLN A 211 -3.53 22.09 -16.68
N PHE A 212 -4.63 22.82 -16.86
CA PHE A 212 -5.52 22.63 -18.02
C PHE A 212 -5.90 23.88 -18.83
N VAL A 213 -5.50 25.09 -18.43
CA VAL A 213 -5.78 26.29 -19.25
C VAL A 213 -4.61 26.65 -20.16
N THR A 214 -4.51 25.91 -21.27
CA THR A 214 -4.27 26.54 -22.57
C THR A 214 -5.37 26.05 -23.51
N ARG A 215 -6.22 26.98 -23.94
CA ARG A 215 -7.55 26.74 -24.50
C ARG A 215 -7.53 26.31 -25.98
N ALA A 216 -6.57 25.46 -26.36
CA ALA A 216 -6.37 24.96 -27.73
C ALA A 216 -6.19 23.43 -27.84
N SER A 217 -6.31 22.67 -26.74
CA SER A 217 -5.90 21.27 -26.72
C SER A 217 -6.76 20.34 -25.86
N LEU A 218 -8.09 20.41 -25.94
CA LEU A 218 -8.87 19.22 -25.56
C LEU A 218 -8.70 18.16 -26.67
N PRO A 219 -8.19 16.94 -26.36
CA PRO A 219 -7.61 16.06 -27.37
C PRO A 219 -8.59 15.09 -28.05
N ILE A 220 -9.90 15.16 -27.78
CA ILE A 220 -10.88 14.17 -28.29
C ILE A 220 -11.70 14.75 -29.44
N ASP A 221 -11.72 14.04 -30.58
CA ASP A 221 -12.53 14.39 -31.76
C ASP A 221 -14.02 14.08 -31.49
N GLN A 222 -14.93 15.03 -31.77
CA GLN A 222 -16.37 14.83 -31.56
C GLN A 222 -16.91 13.58 -32.26
N ARG A 223 -16.38 13.26 -33.45
CA ARG A 223 -16.82 12.07 -34.22
C ARG A 223 -16.52 10.77 -33.49
N VAL A 224 -15.48 10.74 -32.66
CA VAL A 224 -15.14 9.57 -31.85
C VAL A 224 -16.22 9.31 -30.80
N VAL A 225 -16.72 10.37 -30.17
CA VAL A 225 -17.82 10.30 -29.20
C VAL A 225 -19.11 9.85 -29.91
N ASP A 226 -19.42 10.44 -31.06
CA ASP A 226 -20.61 10.08 -31.84
C ASP A 226 -20.58 8.61 -32.30
N VAL A 227 -19.40 8.10 -32.70
CA VAL A 227 -19.22 6.68 -33.06
C VAL A 227 -19.44 5.77 -31.85
N LEU A 228 -18.91 6.11 -30.67
CA LEU A 228 -19.11 5.31 -29.46
C LEU A 228 -20.59 5.26 -29.05
N ILE A 229 -21.29 6.39 -29.14
CA ILE A 229 -22.74 6.46 -28.91
C ILE A 229 -23.49 5.60 -29.93
N TYR A 230 -23.15 5.73 -31.21
CA TYR A 230 -23.75 4.91 -32.27
C TYR A 230 -23.57 3.41 -32.01
N LEU A 231 -22.37 2.98 -31.60
CA LEU A 231 -22.07 1.57 -31.37
C LEU A 231 -22.97 0.93 -30.30
N VAL A 232 -23.29 1.65 -29.23
CA VAL A 232 -24.13 1.13 -28.13
C VAL A 232 -25.61 1.45 -28.26
N THR A 233 -25.97 2.37 -29.15
CA THR A 233 -27.37 2.72 -29.44
C THR A 233 -28.09 1.49 -30.00
N PRO A 234 -29.25 1.08 -29.45
CA PRO A 234 -30.04 -0.03 -29.97
C PRO A 234 -30.29 0.06 -31.49
N ALA A 235 -30.26 -1.08 -32.18
CA ALA A 235 -30.44 -1.13 -33.63
C ALA A 235 -31.81 -0.60 -34.10
N ASP A 236 -32.86 -0.78 -33.28
CA ASP A 236 -34.20 -0.23 -33.53
C ASP A 236 -34.29 1.29 -33.35
N ARG A 237 -33.28 1.91 -32.75
CA ARG A 237 -33.10 3.37 -32.64
C ARG A 237 -32.04 3.92 -33.60
N GLY A 238 -31.59 3.11 -34.56
CA GLY A 238 -30.64 3.52 -35.60
C GLY A 238 -29.16 3.42 -35.21
N GLY A 239 -28.80 2.69 -34.15
CA GLY A 239 -27.39 2.41 -33.79
C GLY A 239 -26.91 1.00 -34.19
N ALA A 240 -25.73 0.60 -33.73
CA ALA A 240 -25.18 -0.74 -33.99
C ALA A 240 -25.68 -1.81 -33.01
N GLY A 241 -26.24 -1.41 -31.87
CA GLY A 241 -26.92 -2.29 -30.92
C GLY A 241 -26.01 -3.14 -30.04
N HIS A 242 -24.73 -2.80 -29.90
CA HIS A 242 -23.83 -3.55 -29.03
C HIS A 242 -24.25 -3.43 -27.56
N GLU A 243 -24.28 -4.56 -26.86
CA GLU A 243 -24.63 -4.64 -25.45
C GLU A 243 -23.47 -4.21 -24.54
N ARG A 244 -22.24 -4.19 -25.07
CA ARG A 244 -21.02 -3.77 -24.37
C ARG A 244 -19.95 -3.31 -25.34
N ILE A 245 -19.29 -2.21 -25.02
CA ILE A 245 -18.09 -1.68 -25.67
C ILE A 245 -17.17 -1.20 -24.55
N ARG A 246 -16.00 -1.84 -24.40
CA ARG A 246 -14.94 -1.33 -23.52
C ARG A 246 -13.91 -0.59 -24.36
N VAL A 247 -13.73 0.69 -24.08
CA VAL A 247 -12.74 1.53 -24.75
C VAL A 247 -11.45 1.49 -23.93
N LYS A 248 -10.37 1.04 -24.57
CA LYS A 248 -9.04 0.97 -23.96
C LYS A 248 -8.40 2.36 -23.89
N ARG A 249 -8.53 3.16 -24.95
CA ARG A 249 -7.97 4.52 -25.04
C ARG A 249 -8.72 5.39 -26.05
N ILE A 250 -8.86 6.69 -25.74
CA ILE A 250 -9.41 7.73 -26.64
C ILE A 250 -8.37 8.84 -26.83
N TRP A 251 -7.42 8.74 -27.79
CA TRP A 251 -6.40 9.81 -27.92
C TRP A 251 -5.89 10.16 -29.32
N ARG A 252 -5.48 11.44 -29.44
CA ARG A 252 -4.89 12.11 -30.62
C ARG A 252 -3.36 12.06 -30.55
N ASP A 253 -2.70 12.03 -31.71
CA ASP A 253 -1.24 11.92 -31.90
C ASP A 253 -0.59 10.54 -31.64
N TYR A 254 -1.04 9.50 -32.39
CA TYR A 254 -0.28 8.26 -32.64
C TYR A 254 1.09 8.48 -33.35
N ASN A 255 1.62 9.70 -33.37
CA ASN A 255 2.87 10.05 -34.03
C ASN A 255 4.12 9.52 -33.29
N SER A 256 4.00 9.12 -32.01
CA SER A 256 5.12 8.61 -31.20
C SER A 256 5.21 7.08 -31.11
N GLU A 257 4.16 6.35 -31.46
CA GLU A 257 4.25 4.89 -31.57
C GLU A 257 4.84 4.52 -32.94
N LYS A 258 5.72 3.51 -32.94
CA LYS A 258 6.59 3.13 -34.05
C LYS A 258 5.87 3.12 -35.41
N LYS A 259 6.02 4.21 -36.19
CA LYS A 259 5.64 4.30 -37.62
C LYS A 259 6.13 3.12 -38.49
N SER A 260 7.05 2.31 -37.97
CA SER A 260 7.58 1.14 -38.66
C SER A 260 6.64 -0.08 -38.66
N VAL A 261 5.56 -0.09 -37.87
CA VAL A 261 4.67 -1.27 -37.77
C VAL A 261 3.36 -1.11 -38.54
N SER A 262 2.85 0.12 -38.75
CA SER A 262 1.74 0.35 -39.68
C SER A 262 2.29 0.49 -41.11
N GLN A 263 1.68 -0.19 -42.09
CA GLN A 263 2.08 -0.11 -43.51
C GLN A 263 1.66 1.22 -44.17
N GLU A 264 1.66 2.33 -43.43
CA GLU A 264 1.15 3.62 -43.88
C GLU A 264 2.29 4.48 -44.41
N THR A 265 2.64 4.26 -45.68
CA THR A 265 3.77 4.93 -46.35
C THR A 265 3.38 6.32 -46.87
N ALA A 266 4.36 7.24 -46.87
CA ALA A 266 4.22 8.57 -47.45
C ALA A 266 3.92 8.49 -48.96
N GLY A 267 2.75 8.99 -49.37
CA GLY A 267 2.28 8.96 -50.77
C GLY A 267 0.94 8.25 -51.00
N ALA A 268 0.36 7.62 -49.97
CA ALA A 268 -0.98 7.03 -50.05
C ALA A 268 -2.06 8.12 -50.17
N THR A 269 -2.97 7.98 -51.14
CA THR A 269 -4.15 8.88 -51.31
C THR A 269 -5.20 8.69 -50.22
N ASN A 270 -5.12 7.60 -49.44
CA ASN A 270 -5.90 7.38 -48.22
C ASN A 270 -5.03 7.68 -47.00
N ILE A 271 -5.19 8.88 -46.43
CA ILE A 271 -4.64 9.22 -45.11
C ILE A 271 -5.45 8.42 -44.08
N SER A 272 -4.75 7.60 -43.29
CA SER A 272 -5.36 6.79 -42.23
C SER A 272 -6.03 7.65 -41.16
N ALA A 273 -7.15 7.17 -40.62
CA ALA A 273 -7.82 7.80 -39.48
C ALA A 273 -6.90 7.91 -38.25
N HIS A 274 -5.91 7.01 -38.13
CA HIS A 274 -4.88 7.04 -37.09
C HIS A 274 -3.97 8.29 -37.18
N TYR A 275 -3.65 8.75 -38.39
CA TYR A 275 -2.78 9.93 -38.62
C TYR A 275 -3.43 11.25 -38.17
N LEU A 276 -4.76 11.33 -38.15
CA LEU A 276 -5.52 12.52 -37.75
C LEU A 276 -6.01 12.46 -36.29
N GLY A 277 -5.65 11.41 -35.54
CA GLY A 277 -6.10 11.20 -34.17
C GLY A 277 -7.59 10.90 -34.03
N GLN A 278 -8.17 10.26 -35.04
CA GLN A 278 -9.58 9.83 -35.07
C GLN A 278 -9.73 8.34 -34.69
N ALA A 279 -8.69 7.75 -34.08
CA ALA A 279 -8.66 6.33 -33.74
C ALA A 279 -9.22 6.08 -32.33
N ILE A 280 -9.86 4.92 -32.17
CA ILE A 280 -10.44 4.43 -30.92
C ILE A 280 -9.99 2.97 -30.77
N ASP A 281 -9.37 2.65 -29.64
CA ASP A 281 -9.03 1.27 -29.32
C ASP A 281 -10.14 0.64 -28.46
N ILE A 282 -10.76 -0.42 -28.98
CA ILE A 282 -11.82 -1.16 -28.30
C ILE A 282 -11.26 -2.50 -27.86
N SER A 283 -11.26 -2.78 -26.55
CA SER A 283 -10.72 -4.04 -26.00
C SER A 283 -11.78 -5.11 -25.82
N GLU A 284 -13.06 -4.74 -25.68
CA GLU A 284 -14.18 -5.69 -25.54
C GLU A 284 -15.39 -5.23 -26.36
N ILE A 285 -16.07 -6.18 -27.01
CA ILE A 285 -17.32 -5.98 -27.74
C ILE A 285 -18.33 -7.05 -27.28
N ASP A 286 -19.54 -6.65 -26.91
CA ASP A 286 -20.64 -7.56 -26.52
C ASP A 286 -20.31 -8.53 -25.36
N LEU A 287 -21.25 -9.45 -25.11
CA LEU A 287 -21.24 -10.40 -24.00
C LEU A 287 -21.67 -11.79 -24.48
N ILE A 288 -20.93 -12.82 -24.06
CA ILE A 288 -21.33 -14.21 -24.17
C ILE A 288 -22.25 -14.56 -23.00
N LYS A 289 -23.45 -15.08 -23.31
CA LYS A 289 -24.43 -15.52 -22.31
C LYS A 289 -24.57 -17.04 -22.36
N CYS A 290 -23.97 -17.73 -21.39
CA CYS A 290 -24.02 -19.19 -21.30
C CYS A 290 -25.13 -19.66 -20.35
N THR A 291 -25.85 -20.72 -20.72
CA THR A 291 -26.80 -21.41 -19.83
C THR A 291 -26.54 -22.90 -19.89
N LEU A 292 -26.16 -23.50 -18.75
CA LEU A 292 -26.07 -24.94 -18.62
C LEU A 292 -27.47 -25.55 -18.58
N VAL A 293 -27.76 -26.45 -19.51
CA VAL A 293 -29.00 -27.22 -19.52
C VAL A 293 -28.69 -28.64 -19.08
N LYS A 294 -28.91 -28.94 -17.79
CA LYS A 294 -28.80 -30.30 -17.26
C LYS A 294 -30.05 -31.08 -17.61
N LYS A 295 -29.94 -31.94 -18.63
CA LYS A 295 -31.04 -32.82 -19.05
C LYS A 295 -31.33 -33.87 -17.99
N ARG A 296 -32.62 -34.06 -17.67
CA ARG A 296 -33.06 -35.07 -16.71
C ARG A 296 -33.86 -36.15 -17.43
N ARG A 297 -33.67 -37.41 -17.00
CA ARG A 297 -34.33 -38.57 -17.62
C ARG A 297 -35.85 -38.57 -17.39
N LEU A 298 -36.31 -37.97 -16.28
CA LEU A 298 -37.71 -37.68 -15.98
C LEU A 298 -37.82 -36.29 -15.33
N GLY A 299 -38.74 -35.45 -15.82
CA GLY A 299 -38.93 -34.06 -15.40
C GLY A 299 -38.37 -33.02 -16.37
N LYS A 300 -38.57 -31.73 -16.07
CA LYS A 300 -38.06 -30.62 -16.89
C LYS A 300 -36.54 -30.47 -16.71
N ASP A 301 -35.85 -30.10 -17.79
CA ASP A 301 -34.42 -29.80 -17.77
C ASP A 301 -34.11 -28.69 -16.75
N LYS A 302 -33.04 -28.88 -15.97
CA LYS A 302 -32.57 -27.85 -15.04
C LYS A 302 -31.65 -26.89 -15.80
N LYS A 303 -32.10 -25.65 -15.97
CA LYS A 303 -31.31 -24.58 -16.57
C LYS A 303 -30.59 -23.78 -15.47
N GLN A 304 -29.28 -23.62 -15.59
CA GLN A 304 -28.46 -22.78 -14.73
C GLN A 304 -27.77 -21.73 -15.61
N LYS A 305 -28.05 -20.45 -15.37
CA LYS A 305 -27.39 -19.35 -16.09
C LYS A 305 -25.99 -19.15 -15.51
N TYR A 306 -24.98 -19.07 -16.37
CA TYR A 306 -23.64 -18.66 -15.98
C TYR A 306 -23.51 -17.14 -16.02
N SER A 307 -22.44 -16.63 -15.40
CA SER A 307 -22.03 -15.24 -15.56
C SER A 307 -21.76 -14.94 -17.03
N THR A 308 -22.02 -13.70 -17.41
CA THR A 308 -21.78 -13.21 -18.77
C THR A 308 -20.31 -12.87 -18.94
N THR A 309 -19.66 -13.39 -19.97
CA THR A 309 -18.24 -13.14 -20.25
C THR A 309 -18.12 -12.14 -21.40
N PRO A 310 -17.35 -11.05 -21.28
CA PRO A 310 -17.13 -10.12 -22.39
C PRO A 310 -16.34 -10.78 -23.54
N ILE A 311 -16.62 -10.41 -24.79
CA ILE A 311 -15.82 -10.89 -25.93
C ILE A 311 -14.65 -9.92 -26.11
N LYS A 312 -13.43 -10.43 -25.92
CA LYS A 312 -12.20 -9.64 -26.06
C LYS A 312 -11.82 -9.51 -27.54
N VAL A 313 -11.41 -8.31 -27.96
CA VAL A 313 -11.00 -8.02 -29.34
C VAL A 313 -9.57 -8.50 -29.55
N ALA A 314 -9.39 -9.48 -30.45
CA ALA A 314 -8.16 -10.26 -30.56
C ALA A 314 -6.88 -9.50 -30.95
N TRP A 315 -6.93 -8.25 -31.41
CA TRP A 315 -5.71 -7.48 -31.74
C TRP A 315 -5.54 -6.21 -30.91
N GLN A 316 -6.50 -5.92 -30.02
CA GLN A 316 -6.53 -4.71 -29.19
C GLN A 316 -6.62 -5.04 -27.68
N SER A 317 -6.87 -6.30 -27.33
CA SER A 317 -6.69 -6.84 -25.98
C SER A 317 -5.29 -7.45 -25.85
N GLU A 318 -4.71 -7.38 -24.66
CA GLU A 318 -3.40 -7.98 -24.36
C GLU A 318 -3.40 -9.49 -24.65
N GLU A 319 -4.41 -10.22 -24.17
CA GLU A 319 -4.52 -11.68 -24.44
C GLU A 319 -4.80 -12.02 -25.91
N GLY A 320 -5.32 -11.06 -26.66
CA GLY A 320 -5.49 -11.17 -28.11
C GLY A 320 -4.16 -11.04 -28.84
N VAL A 321 -3.40 -10.00 -28.51
CA VAL A 321 -2.05 -9.74 -29.05
C VAL A 321 -1.11 -10.91 -28.74
N GLU A 322 -1.20 -11.48 -27.54
CA GLU A 322 -0.48 -12.69 -27.12
C GLU A 322 -0.86 -13.91 -27.98
N ARG A 323 -2.16 -14.15 -28.19
CA ARG A 323 -2.65 -15.24 -29.06
C ARG A 323 -2.29 -15.07 -30.53
N ALA A 324 -2.12 -13.83 -30.98
CA ALA A 324 -1.85 -13.49 -32.37
C ALA A 324 -0.34 -13.51 -32.72
N GLY A 325 0.53 -13.86 -31.77
CA GLY A 325 1.97 -14.00 -32.00
C GLY A 325 2.73 -12.67 -32.05
N GLY A 326 2.20 -11.60 -31.44
CA GLY A 326 2.89 -10.33 -31.30
C GLY A 326 4.17 -10.49 -30.47
N ILE A 327 5.30 -10.05 -31.03
CA ILE A 327 6.62 -10.10 -30.40
C ILE A 327 6.63 -9.13 -29.21
N GLU A 328 6.54 -9.66 -27.99
CA GLU A 328 6.95 -8.95 -26.77
C GLU A 328 8.03 -9.73 -25.99
N PRO A 329 8.96 -9.01 -25.35
CA PRO A 329 10.10 -9.60 -24.66
C PRO A 329 9.62 -10.47 -23.49
N PRO A 330 10.40 -11.49 -23.09
CA PRO A 330 10.00 -12.38 -22.01
C PRO A 330 9.74 -11.59 -20.74
N ILE A 331 8.50 -11.66 -20.25
CA ILE A 331 8.10 -11.29 -18.89
C ILE A 331 9.14 -11.91 -17.97
N SER A 332 9.75 -11.10 -17.11
CA SER A 332 10.74 -11.65 -16.20
C SER A 332 10.03 -12.63 -15.26
N LEU A 333 10.67 -13.74 -14.89
CA LEU A 333 10.13 -14.69 -13.90
C LEU A 333 9.67 -13.98 -12.60
N ASN A 334 10.22 -12.80 -12.31
CA ASN A 334 9.81 -11.95 -11.20
C ASN A 334 8.43 -11.32 -11.36
N GLU A 335 8.06 -10.84 -12.56
CA GLU A 335 6.72 -10.30 -12.83
C GLU A 335 5.68 -11.42 -12.86
N TYR A 336 6.03 -12.59 -13.42
CA TYR A 336 5.16 -13.76 -13.38
C TYR A 336 4.86 -14.20 -11.93
N ILE A 337 5.89 -14.27 -11.07
CA ILE A 337 5.72 -14.61 -9.65
C ILE A 337 4.86 -13.58 -8.90
N GLN A 338 4.95 -12.29 -9.25
CA GLN A 338 4.12 -11.26 -8.63
C GLN A 338 2.65 -11.43 -9.02
N LEU A 339 2.35 -11.61 -10.31
CA LEU A 339 0.99 -11.85 -10.80
C LEU A 339 0.39 -13.13 -10.19
N THR A 340 1.15 -14.24 -10.13
CA THR A 340 0.66 -15.48 -9.49
C THR A 340 0.45 -15.32 -7.99
N MET A 341 1.27 -14.52 -7.29
CA MET A 341 1.06 -14.24 -5.86
C MET A 341 -0.18 -13.38 -5.62
N GLU A 342 -0.49 -12.43 -6.51
CA GLU A 342 -1.69 -11.57 -6.43
C GLU A 342 -2.97 -12.39 -6.64
N GLU A 343 -3.00 -13.27 -7.65
CA GLU A 343 -4.11 -14.21 -7.88
C GLU A 343 -4.26 -15.21 -6.73
N SER A 344 -3.15 -15.73 -6.19
CA SER A 344 -3.19 -16.64 -5.04
C SER A 344 -3.76 -16.01 -3.78
N ILE A 345 -3.50 -14.72 -3.54
CA ILE A 345 -4.04 -13.98 -2.40
C ILE A 345 -5.56 -13.77 -2.56
N LEU A 346 -6.04 -13.55 -3.80
CA LEU A 346 -7.46 -13.35 -4.09
C LEU A 346 -8.30 -14.60 -3.83
N ASP A 347 -7.80 -15.74 -4.23
CA ASP A 347 -8.50 -17.00 -4.00
C ASP A 347 -8.46 -17.42 -2.53
N LEU A 348 -7.36 -17.10 -1.82
CA LEU A 348 -7.27 -17.29 -0.37
C LEU A 348 -8.28 -16.41 0.38
N LEU A 349 -8.53 -15.18 -0.10
CA LEU A 349 -9.58 -14.28 0.42
C LEU A 349 -10.99 -14.82 0.15
N SER A 350 -11.20 -15.48 -0.98
CA SER A 350 -12.46 -16.15 -1.33
C SER A 350 -12.74 -17.35 -0.42
N GLU A 351 -11.69 -18.13 -0.08
CA GLU A 351 -11.81 -19.31 0.81
C GLU A 351 -12.06 -18.95 2.28
N LEU A 352 -11.70 -17.74 2.72
CA LEU A 352 -12.01 -17.21 4.05
C LEU A 352 -13.48 -16.77 4.23
N ASP A 353 -14.37 -17.08 3.27
CA ASP A 353 -15.81 -16.75 3.27
C ASP A 353 -16.06 -15.24 3.42
N VAL A 354 -15.22 -14.44 2.77
CA VAL A 354 -15.37 -12.98 2.71
C VAL A 354 -16.40 -12.66 1.62
N ASP A 355 -17.69 -12.67 1.98
CA ASP A 355 -18.86 -12.57 1.10
C ASP A 355 -18.94 -11.33 0.14
N ASN A 356 -17.96 -10.42 0.13
CA ASN A 356 -17.99 -9.15 -0.63
C ASN A 356 -16.73 -8.88 -1.48
N VAL A 357 -16.09 -9.88 -2.09
CA VAL A 357 -14.96 -9.66 -3.02
C VAL A 357 -15.41 -9.09 -4.39
N GLU A 358 -16.71 -9.13 -4.73
CA GLU A 358 -17.24 -8.56 -5.98
C GLU A 358 -17.21 -7.01 -5.97
N GLY A 359 -16.10 -6.42 -6.41
CA GLY A 359 -15.97 -4.97 -6.62
C GLY A 359 -14.60 -4.37 -6.32
N ILE A 360 -13.64 -5.20 -5.92
CA ILE A 360 -12.30 -4.76 -5.52
C ILE A 360 -11.35 -4.93 -6.73
N GLU A 361 -10.87 -3.81 -7.29
CA GLU A 361 -9.82 -3.82 -8.31
C GLU A 361 -8.47 -4.05 -7.62
N VAL A 362 -8.08 -5.32 -7.53
CA VAL A 362 -6.89 -5.77 -6.79
C VAL A 362 -5.60 -5.50 -7.57
N GLU A 363 -5.71 -5.37 -8.89
CA GLU A 363 -4.60 -5.04 -9.80
C GLU A 363 -3.88 -3.72 -9.45
N ASN A 364 -4.46 -2.87 -8.58
CA ASN A 364 -3.85 -1.62 -8.11
C ASN A 364 -3.71 -1.53 -6.58
N MET A 365 -4.00 -2.60 -5.84
CA MET A 365 -3.90 -2.59 -4.38
C MET A 365 -2.48 -2.87 -3.94
N ASP A 366 -1.96 -2.02 -3.05
CA ASP A 366 -0.72 -2.36 -2.39
C ASP A 366 -0.96 -3.41 -1.29
N LEU A 367 0.11 -4.02 -0.80
CA LEU A 367 0.01 -5.05 0.23
C LEU A 367 -0.61 -4.52 1.54
N SER A 368 -0.52 -3.22 1.80
CA SER A 368 -1.18 -2.59 2.96
C SER A 368 -2.69 -2.60 2.78
N ASP A 369 -3.19 -2.28 1.59
CA ASP A 369 -4.61 -2.36 1.25
C ASP A 369 -5.14 -3.79 1.41
N ILE A 370 -4.35 -4.78 0.97
CA ILE A 370 -4.65 -6.22 1.15
C ILE A 370 -4.70 -6.57 2.64
N PHE A 371 -3.72 -6.16 3.44
CA PHE A 371 -3.70 -6.43 4.88
C PHE A 371 -4.91 -5.80 5.60
N GLY A 372 -5.22 -4.54 5.28
CA GLY A 372 -6.36 -3.84 5.85
C GLY A 372 -7.69 -4.46 5.43
N TYR A 373 -7.77 -5.02 4.22
CA TYR A 373 -8.95 -5.76 3.77
C TYR A 373 -9.12 -7.09 4.52
N VAL A 374 -8.08 -7.94 4.58
CA VAL A 374 -8.12 -9.21 5.35
C VAL A 374 -8.50 -8.95 6.81
N GLY A 375 -7.88 -7.93 7.42
CA GLY A 375 -8.19 -7.54 8.79
C GLY A 375 -9.64 -7.14 8.98
N ARG A 376 -10.17 -6.25 8.12
CA ARG A 376 -11.58 -5.83 8.16
C ARG A 376 -12.52 -7.02 8.05
N ALA A 377 -12.29 -7.92 7.10
CA ALA A 377 -13.11 -9.10 6.91
C ALA A 377 -13.14 -10.04 8.14
N MET A 378 -11.98 -10.27 8.76
CA MET A 378 -11.90 -11.08 9.98
C MET A 378 -12.53 -10.40 11.20
N ALA A 379 -12.35 -9.09 11.34
CA ALA A 379 -13.01 -8.35 12.40
C ALA A 379 -14.53 -8.29 12.20
N GLU A 380 -15.03 -8.26 10.98
CA GLU A 380 -16.46 -8.38 10.70
C GLU A 380 -17.00 -9.77 11.08
N GLN A 381 -16.21 -10.84 10.90
CA GLN A 381 -16.58 -12.20 11.35
C GLN A 381 -16.49 -12.39 12.88
N VAL A 382 -15.52 -11.76 13.55
CA VAL A 382 -15.30 -11.88 15.00
C VAL A 382 -16.18 -10.92 15.81
N PHE A 383 -16.45 -9.73 15.28
CA PHE A 383 -17.27 -8.69 15.90
C PHE A 383 -18.62 -8.55 15.20
N ASP A 384 -19.44 -9.61 15.22
CA ASP A 384 -20.88 -9.53 14.93
C ASP A 384 -21.60 -8.75 16.07
N SER A 385 -21.26 -7.48 16.23
CA SER A 385 -21.79 -6.57 17.25
C SER A 385 -22.41 -5.34 16.57
N PRO A 386 -23.74 -5.16 16.70
CA PRO A 386 -24.46 -4.15 15.92
C PRO A 386 -24.28 -2.70 16.38
N ASN A 387 -23.33 -2.34 17.27
CA ASN A 387 -23.02 -0.93 17.57
C ASN A 387 -21.68 -0.69 18.31
N HIS A 388 -20.99 0.39 17.89
CA HIS A 388 -19.95 1.21 18.57
C HIS A 388 -18.45 0.94 18.31
N SER A 389 -17.91 1.71 17.34
CA SER A 389 -16.75 2.62 17.48
C SER A 389 -15.67 2.25 18.53
N LEU A 390 -14.65 1.53 18.09
CA LEU A 390 -13.34 1.41 18.76
C LEU A 390 -12.57 2.74 18.64
N LYS A 391 -13.00 3.77 19.38
CA LYS A 391 -12.28 5.06 19.44
C LYS A 391 -11.03 4.91 20.30
N GLY A 392 -9.86 5.08 19.67
CA GLY A 392 -8.56 5.17 20.35
C GLY A 392 -7.48 4.25 19.79
N PHE A 393 -7.87 3.24 19.02
CA PHE A 393 -6.98 2.50 18.13
C PHE A 393 -7.18 3.03 16.72
N ASP A 394 -6.10 3.19 15.96
CA ASP A 394 -6.25 3.32 14.52
C ASP A 394 -6.79 1.98 14.02
N PHE A 395 -8.07 1.98 13.67
CA PHE A 395 -8.77 0.79 13.21
C PHE A 395 -8.09 0.23 11.96
N GLY A 396 -7.54 1.09 11.09
CA GLY A 396 -6.75 0.69 9.93
C GLY A 396 -5.53 -0.13 10.34
N ASP A 397 -4.66 0.42 11.20
CA ASP A 397 -3.46 -0.29 11.71
C ASP A 397 -3.81 -1.62 12.39
N THR A 398 -4.93 -1.66 13.12
CA THR A 398 -5.37 -2.89 13.81
C THR A 398 -5.75 -3.97 12.80
N MET A 399 -6.46 -3.59 11.73
CA MET A 399 -6.81 -4.51 10.65
C MET A 399 -5.59 -4.94 9.86
N ASP A 400 -4.70 -4.03 9.51
CA ASP A 400 -3.46 -4.37 8.82
C ASP A 400 -2.64 -5.39 9.62
N ASN A 401 -2.51 -5.19 10.94
CA ASN A 401 -1.81 -6.12 11.81
C ASN A 401 -2.50 -7.49 11.92
N LEU A 402 -3.83 -7.53 11.93
CA LEU A 402 -4.59 -8.78 11.92
C LEU A 402 -4.40 -9.53 10.59
N GLY A 403 -4.53 -8.84 9.45
CA GLY A 403 -4.33 -9.42 8.13
C GLY A 403 -2.91 -9.99 7.95
N ARG A 404 -1.90 -9.26 8.42
CA ARG A 404 -0.50 -9.73 8.47
C ARG A 404 -0.35 -11.00 9.31
N ALA A 405 -0.98 -11.04 10.48
CA ALA A 405 -0.91 -12.22 11.35
C ALA A 405 -1.55 -13.45 10.69
N VAL A 406 -2.71 -13.28 10.04
CA VAL A 406 -3.38 -14.35 9.32
C VAL A 406 -2.52 -14.86 8.16
N LEU A 407 -2.00 -13.97 7.31
CA LEU A 407 -1.14 -14.38 6.20
C LEU A 407 0.15 -15.06 6.67
N ALA A 408 0.74 -14.56 7.76
CA ALA A 408 1.88 -15.21 8.38
C ALA A 408 1.54 -16.65 8.81
N ASP A 409 0.40 -16.84 9.49
CA ASP A 409 -0.04 -18.16 9.94
C ASP A 409 -0.35 -19.09 8.76
N THR A 410 -1.06 -18.61 7.76
CA THR A 410 -1.42 -19.37 6.55
C THR A 410 -0.19 -19.81 5.77
N LEU A 411 0.85 -18.96 5.70
CA LEU A 411 2.12 -19.28 5.05
C LEU A 411 3.10 -20.02 5.98
N ASN A 412 2.69 -20.31 7.22
CA ASN A 412 3.55 -20.88 8.26
C ASN A 412 4.88 -20.10 8.43
N LEU A 413 4.78 -18.78 8.37
CA LEU A 413 5.87 -17.83 8.56
C LEU A 413 5.72 -17.11 9.92
N PRO A 414 6.82 -16.70 10.56
CA PRO A 414 6.72 -16.02 11.86
C PRO A 414 6.04 -14.65 11.73
N ARG A 415 5.02 -14.38 12.55
CA ARG A 415 4.23 -13.13 12.51
C ARG A 415 5.09 -11.87 12.59
N ASP A 416 6.17 -11.88 13.36
CA ASP A 416 7.03 -10.71 13.55
C ASP A 416 7.77 -10.28 12.27
N SER A 417 7.97 -11.20 11.33
CA SER A 417 8.59 -10.87 10.03
C SER A 417 7.67 -10.03 9.12
N TRP A 418 6.38 -9.96 9.41
CA TRP A 418 5.39 -9.20 8.65
C TRP A 418 5.24 -7.74 9.11
N ARG A 419 6.11 -7.30 10.03
CA ARG A 419 6.16 -5.92 10.53
C ARG A 419 6.90 -5.00 9.54
N GLY A 420 6.36 -4.77 8.35
CA GLY A 420 6.90 -3.84 7.34
C GLY A 420 5.80 -3.06 6.60
N LYS A 421 6.03 -1.80 6.22
CA LYS A 421 4.99 -0.97 5.57
C LYS A 421 4.66 -1.41 4.15
N ASN A 422 5.56 -2.15 3.51
CA ASN A 422 5.45 -2.63 2.13
C ASN A 422 6.09 -4.01 2.00
N ILE A 423 5.93 -4.65 0.83
CA ILE A 423 6.48 -5.98 0.55
C ILE A 423 8.00 -6.03 0.68
N ASP A 424 8.69 -4.96 0.26
CA ASP A 424 10.15 -4.84 0.32
C ASP A 424 10.68 -4.95 1.76
N GLU A 425 10.00 -4.32 2.72
CA GLU A 425 10.32 -4.39 4.15
C GLU A 425 9.94 -5.75 4.75
N VAL A 426 8.82 -6.36 4.33
CA VAL A 426 8.44 -7.72 4.76
C VAL A 426 9.46 -8.75 4.27
N GLU A 427 9.87 -8.67 3.00
CA GLU A 427 10.94 -9.48 2.43
C GLU A 427 12.26 -9.25 3.18
N GLU A 428 12.64 -8.01 3.46
CA GLU A 428 13.83 -7.72 4.25
C GLU A 428 13.78 -8.38 5.64
N ASN A 429 12.67 -8.21 6.36
CA ASN A 429 12.46 -8.77 7.69
C ASN A 429 12.47 -10.31 7.69
N LEU A 430 11.82 -10.95 6.70
CA LEU A 430 11.84 -12.40 6.52
C LEU A 430 13.26 -12.92 6.28
N GLY A 431 14.05 -12.19 5.49
CA GLY A 431 15.45 -12.49 5.24
C GLY A 431 16.32 -12.37 6.48
N ARG A 432 16.16 -11.28 7.26
CA ARG A 432 16.86 -11.08 8.53
C ARG A 432 16.54 -12.22 9.50
N LEU A 433 15.25 -12.52 9.68
CA LEU A 433 14.80 -13.58 10.58
C LEU A 433 15.33 -14.96 10.18
N ALA A 434 15.40 -15.26 8.88
CA ALA A 434 15.98 -16.52 8.40
C ALA A 434 17.45 -16.70 8.79
N VAL A 435 18.23 -15.62 8.83
CA VAL A 435 19.63 -15.65 9.24
C VAL A 435 19.74 -15.66 10.77
N GLU A 436 18.89 -14.91 11.48
CA GLU A 436 18.80 -14.91 12.94
C GLU A 436 18.48 -16.30 13.51
N GLU A 437 17.49 -17.00 12.96
CA GLU A 437 17.10 -18.35 13.36
C GLU A 437 18.27 -19.33 13.22
N LYS A 438 19.01 -19.27 12.11
CA LYS A 438 20.19 -20.13 11.87
C LYS A 438 21.33 -19.82 12.84
N LEU A 439 21.50 -18.56 13.21
CA LEU A 439 22.48 -18.12 14.20
C LEU A 439 21.99 -18.29 15.64
N ARG A 440 20.73 -18.66 15.87
CA ARG A 440 20.11 -18.68 17.21
C ARG A 440 20.28 -17.33 17.92
N LEU A 441 20.02 -16.26 17.18
CA LEU A 441 19.97 -14.90 17.69
C LEU A 441 18.53 -14.51 18.03
N PRO A 442 18.31 -13.63 19.02
CA PRO A 442 17.01 -13.00 19.22
C PRO A 442 16.53 -12.29 17.94
N ALA A 443 15.21 -12.22 17.77
CA ALA A 443 14.62 -11.50 16.64
C ALA A 443 15.04 -10.02 16.67
N GLY A 444 15.35 -9.49 15.48
CA GLY A 444 15.80 -8.11 15.28
C GLY A 444 17.26 -7.84 15.68
N SER A 445 18.03 -8.86 16.06
CA SER A 445 19.48 -8.76 16.27
C SER A 445 20.23 -8.31 15.03
N LEU A 446 19.76 -8.67 13.84
CA LEU A 446 20.37 -8.29 12.58
C LEU A 446 19.80 -7.00 12.01
N ASN A 447 18.96 -6.25 12.72
CA ASN A 447 18.52 -4.94 12.24
C ASN A 447 19.72 -3.99 12.06
N GLY A 448 19.63 -3.07 11.11
CA GLY A 448 20.72 -2.13 10.78
C GLY A 448 21.13 -2.19 9.31
N ASP A 449 21.74 -1.10 8.87
CA ASP A 449 22.10 -0.86 7.47
C ASP A 449 23.59 -1.10 7.24
N SER A 450 24.40 -0.92 8.27
CA SER A 450 25.84 -1.16 8.26
C SER A 450 26.22 -2.38 9.11
N PRO A 451 27.37 -3.01 8.83
CA PRO A 451 27.90 -4.07 9.69
C PRO A 451 28.04 -3.64 11.16
N ASP A 452 28.45 -2.40 11.43
CA ASP A 452 28.60 -1.91 12.81
C ASP A 452 27.27 -1.77 13.53
N GLU A 453 26.21 -1.32 12.85
CA GLU A 453 24.86 -1.30 13.42
C GLU A 453 24.35 -2.72 13.69
N ILE A 454 24.60 -3.65 12.76
CA ILE A 454 24.26 -5.06 12.92
C ILE A 454 24.98 -5.64 14.15
N PHE A 455 26.29 -5.43 14.28
CA PHE A 455 27.03 -5.91 15.46
C PHE A 455 26.55 -5.24 16.75
N THR A 456 26.26 -3.94 16.71
CA THR A 456 25.65 -3.23 17.84
C THR A 456 24.34 -3.90 18.26
N ASN A 457 23.45 -4.18 17.31
CA ASN A 457 22.16 -4.79 17.60
C ASN A 457 22.30 -6.26 18.05
N ILE A 458 23.21 -7.05 17.48
CA ILE A 458 23.51 -8.41 17.99
C ILE A 458 23.94 -8.34 19.46
N GLY A 459 24.92 -7.51 19.79
CA GLY A 459 25.44 -7.39 21.16
C GLY A 459 24.38 -6.88 22.13
N ARG A 460 23.66 -5.82 21.75
CA ARG A 460 22.57 -5.24 22.56
C ARG A 460 21.47 -6.25 22.84
N ARG A 461 20.95 -6.90 21.80
CA ARG A 461 19.83 -7.86 21.92
C ARG A 461 20.25 -9.10 22.70
N HIS A 462 21.51 -9.53 22.57
CA HIS A 462 22.04 -10.60 23.40
C HIS A 462 22.05 -10.20 24.89
N MET A 463 22.52 -9.00 25.22
CA MET A 463 22.50 -8.49 26.59
C MET A 463 21.08 -8.39 27.15
N GLU A 464 20.13 -7.87 26.37
CA GLU A 464 18.72 -7.82 26.76
C GLU A 464 18.19 -9.20 27.11
N MET A 465 18.43 -10.20 26.24
CA MET A 465 18.01 -11.57 26.48
C MET A 465 18.66 -12.18 27.73
N GLN A 466 19.97 -12.00 27.93
CA GLN A 466 20.69 -12.54 29.09
C GLN A 466 20.20 -11.94 30.42
N LEU A 467 19.84 -10.65 30.40
CA LEU A 467 19.34 -9.93 31.56
C LEU A 467 17.83 -10.10 31.76
N GLY A 468 17.13 -10.74 30.82
CA GLY A 468 15.66 -10.87 30.82
C GLY A 468 14.97 -9.51 30.70
N LEU A 469 15.55 -8.62 29.92
CA LEU A 469 15.02 -7.29 29.65
C LEU A 469 14.13 -7.30 28.41
N PRO A 470 13.11 -6.45 28.36
CA PRO A 470 12.32 -6.26 27.16
C PRO A 470 13.18 -5.80 25.99
N GLU A 471 12.67 -5.98 24.79
CA GLU A 471 13.41 -5.63 23.58
C GLU A 471 13.70 -4.13 23.51
N ASN A 472 14.82 -3.76 22.88
CA ASN A 472 15.32 -2.38 22.71
C ASN A 472 15.19 -1.51 23.99
N SER A 473 15.29 -2.16 25.16
CA SER A 473 15.33 -1.51 26.46
C SER A 473 16.69 -0.85 26.70
N LEU A 474 17.74 -1.33 26.02
CA LEU A 474 19.08 -0.79 26.14
C LEU A 474 19.38 0.30 25.10
N PRO A 475 20.08 1.38 25.50
CA PRO A 475 20.54 2.40 24.56
C PRO A 475 21.64 1.83 23.64
N THR A 476 21.78 2.39 22.44
CA THR A 476 22.88 2.01 21.51
C THR A 476 24.15 2.79 21.76
N ASN A 477 24.03 4.01 22.26
CA ASN A 477 25.12 4.91 22.59
C ASN A 477 25.42 4.88 24.09
N SER A 478 26.60 5.37 24.48
CA SER A 478 26.94 5.50 25.88
C SER A 478 26.06 6.54 26.57
N VAL A 479 25.56 6.21 27.75
CA VAL A 479 24.66 7.04 28.56
C VAL A 479 25.12 7.03 30.02
N SER A 480 24.61 7.96 30.83
CA SER A 480 24.85 7.91 32.28
C SER A 480 24.12 6.71 32.90
N ARG A 481 24.63 6.25 34.05
CA ARG A 481 23.97 5.22 34.88
C ARG A 481 22.49 5.49 35.10
N ALA A 482 22.15 6.73 35.46
CA ALA A 482 20.78 7.14 35.75
C ALA A 482 19.88 7.11 34.50
N GLU A 483 20.43 7.40 33.31
CA GLU A 483 19.68 7.29 32.05
C GLU A 483 19.52 5.83 31.62
N LEU A 484 20.52 4.98 31.83
CA LEU A 484 20.42 3.54 31.62
C LEU A 484 19.30 2.94 32.48
N GLU A 485 19.27 3.25 33.78
CA GLU A 485 18.21 2.83 34.70
C GLU A 485 16.85 3.36 34.26
N LYS A 486 16.76 4.63 33.83
CA LYS A 486 15.52 5.21 33.29
C LYS A 486 15.00 4.41 32.08
N LYS A 487 15.87 4.06 31.13
CA LYS A 487 15.49 3.34 29.89
C LYS A 487 15.04 1.91 30.17
N ILE A 488 15.80 1.19 31.02
CA ILE A 488 15.44 -0.17 31.44
C ILE A 488 14.10 -0.16 32.18
N GLY A 489 13.92 0.75 33.13
CA GLY A 489 12.68 0.85 33.89
C GLY A 489 11.49 1.26 33.03
N GLN A 490 11.69 2.16 32.06
CA GLN A 490 10.65 2.51 31.08
C GLN A 490 10.18 1.26 30.33
N ALA A 491 11.10 0.51 29.74
CA ALA A 491 10.77 -0.66 28.95
C ALA A 491 10.11 -1.75 29.79
N ALA A 492 10.59 -1.98 31.02
CA ALA A 492 10.02 -2.96 31.94
C ALA A 492 8.60 -2.60 32.39
N ILE A 493 8.32 -1.32 32.66
CA ILE A 493 6.96 -0.86 32.98
C ILE A 493 6.03 -1.10 31.79
N GLU A 494 6.47 -0.76 30.57
CA GLU A 494 5.66 -0.94 29.36
C GLU A 494 5.37 -2.42 29.09
N ASP A 495 6.38 -3.28 29.23
CA ASP A 495 6.27 -4.72 28.97
C ASP A 495 5.42 -5.44 30.04
N ARG A 496 5.76 -5.29 31.32
CA ARG A 496 5.11 -6.04 32.41
C ARG A 496 3.68 -5.57 32.69
N LEU A 497 3.35 -4.31 32.40
CA LEU A 497 1.98 -3.79 32.54
C LEU A 497 1.19 -3.79 31.23
N ASP A 498 1.74 -4.42 30.18
CA ASP A 498 1.16 -4.51 28.84
C ASP A 498 0.78 -3.13 28.25
N PHE A 499 1.55 -2.09 28.54
CA PHE A 499 1.34 -0.79 27.93
C PHE A 499 2.00 -0.69 26.55
N LYS A 500 1.44 0.16 25.70
CA LYS A 500 2.03 0.44 24.38
C LYS A 500 3.48 0.88 24.55
N ARG A 501 4.38 0.28 23.79
CA ARG A 501 5.80 0.64 23.79
C ARG A 501 6.01 2.13 23.47
N GLY A 502 6.89 2.78 24.20
CA GLY A 502 7.15 4.22 24.14
C GLY A 502 6.14 5.09 24.89
N SER A 503 5.07 4.52 25.46
CA SER A 503 4.07 5.30 26.21
C SER A 503 4.61 5.92 27.50
N PHE A 504 5.65 5.31 28.11
CA PHE A 504 6.37 5.84 29.26
C PHE A 504 7.62 6.65 28.89
N ALA A 505 7.86 6.90 27.59
CA ALA A 505 8.97 7.76 27.14
C ALA A 505 8.84 9.21 27.61
N LYS A 506 7.62 9.64 27.96
CA LYS A 506 7.33 10.98 28.48
C LYS A 506 7.82 11.12 29.92
N ASP A 507 8.16 12.34 30.32
CA ASP A 507 8.68 12.63 31.66
C ASP A 507 7.61 13.21 32.62
N ASN A 508 6.39 13.39 32.11
CA ASN A 508 5.24 13.88 32.87
C ASN A 508 4.13 12.83 32.92
N ILE A 509 3.59 12.57 34.12
CA ILE A 509 2.50 11.58 34.31
C ILE A 509 1.26 11.88 33.48
N ASN A 510 0.93 13.15 33.22
CA ASN A 510 -0.25 13.50 32.42
C ASN A 510 -0.05 13.17 30.93
N GLU A 511 1.19 13.31 30.43
CA GLU A 511 1.55 12.91 29.08
C GLU A 511 1.59 11.39 28.96
N ILE A 512 2.11 10.68 29.97
CA ILE A 512 2.08 9.21 30.02
C ILE A 512 0.64 8.71 30.03
N ARG A 513 -0.23 9.27 30.88
CA ARG A 513 -1.68 8.95 30.90
C ARG A 513 -2.32 9.12 29.53
N THR A 514 -1.94 10.16 28.81
CA THR A 514 -2.46 10.42 27.47
C THR A 514 -1.93 9.41 26.47
N ALA A 515 -0.63 9.09 26.51
CA ALA A 515 0.02 8.14 25.61
C ALA A 515 -0.42 6.68 25.82
N VAL A 516 -0.67 6.27 27.07
CA VAL A 516 -1.22 4.94 27.43
C VAL A 516 -2.72 4.85 27.13
N GLY A 517 -3.42 5.98 27.18
CA GLY A 517 -4.88 6.05 27.26
C GLY A 517 -5.33 6.19 28.71
N LYS A 518 -6.02 7.29 29.01
CA LYS A 518 -6.33 7.73 30.38
C LYS A 518 -7.05 6.66 31.20
N ASP A 519 -8.01 5.97 30.59
CA ASP A 519 -8.82 4.95 31.28
C ASP A 519 -8.02 3.68 31.53
N ARG A 520 -7.23 3.22 30.55
CA ARG A 520 -6.31 2.08 30.71
C ARG A 520 -5.27 2.34 31.78
N PHE A 521 -4.62 3.51 31.74
CA PHE A 521 -3.66 3.92 32.76
C PHE A 521 -4.32 3.92 34.14
N ASN A 522 -5.52 4.51 34.28
CA ASN A 522 -6.22 4.55 35.56
C ASN A 522 -6.67 3.18 36.05
N LEU A 523 -7.07 2.27 35.16
CA LEU A 523 -7.49 0.92 35.52
C LEU A 523 -6.31 0.13 36.10
N VAL A 524 -5.19 0.10 35.38
CA VAL A 524 -3.99 -0.66 35.78
C VAL A 524 -3.31 0.00 36.98
N MET A 525 -3.03 1.30 36.91
CA MET A 525 -2.24 1.99 37.93
C MET A 525 -2.97 2.19 39.26
N LYS A 526 -4.30 2.00 39.34
CA LYS A 526 -5.04 2.00 40.62
C LYS A 526 -4.88 0.70 41.41
N LEU A 527 -4.42 -0.38 40.77
CA LEU A 527 -4.09 -1.65 41.44
C LEU A 527 -2.69 -1.57 42.06
N PHE A 528 -2.47 -0.60 42.94
CA PHE A 528 -1.12 -0.21 43.40
C PHE A 528 -0.27 -1.38 43.88
N ALA A 529 -0.83 -2.26 44.72
CA ALA A 529 -0.11 -3.42 45.26
C ALA A 529 0.32 -4.40 44.15
N THR A 530 -0.55 -4.67 43.18
CA THR A 530 -0.25 -5.54 42.03
C THR A 530 0.82 -4.91 41.13
N VAL A 531 0.76 -3.60 40.90
CA VAL A 531 1.79 -2.89 40.12
C VAL A 531 3.13 -2.90 40.84
N ASP A 532 3.14 -2.67 42.15
CA ASP A 532 4.37 -2.74 42.95
C ASP A 532 4.96 -4.14 42.93
N GLU A 533 4.14 -5.19 43.11
CA GLU A 533 4.56 -6.59 43.02
C GLU A 533 5.11 -6.95 41.64
N GLU A 534 4.39 -6.62 40.57
CA GLU A 534 4.77 -6.93 39.19
C GLU A 534 6.08 -6.23 38.78
N LEU A 535 6.36 -5.05 39.34
CA LEU A 535 7.58 -4.27 39.07
C LEU A 535 8.68 -4.49 40.13
N ASP A 536 8.50 -5.42 41.05
CA ASP A 536 9.42 -5.72 42.16
C ASP A 536 9.75 -4.50 43.06
N LEU A 537 8.80 -3.56 43.19
CA LEU A 537 8.96 -2.33 43.96
C LEU A 537 8.53 -2.46 45.43
N ASP A 538 9.01 -1.52 46.25
CA ASP A 538 8.51 -1.38 47.62
C ASP A 538 7.03 -0.95 47.62
N TYR A 539 6.26 -1.50 48.57
CA TYR A 539 4.83 -1.21 48.71
C TYR A 539 4.55 0.30 48.83
N GLY A 540 3.73 0.82 47.93
CA GLY A 540 3.32 2.22 47.86
C GLY A 540 4.01 3.04 46.78
N ALA A 541 5.04 2.53 46.09
CA ALA A 541 5.75 3.26 45.05
C ALA A 541 4.85 3.64 43.87
N ALA A 542 4.04 2.71 43.37
CA ALA A 542 3.07 2.94 42.30
C ALA A 542 1.98 3.95 42.73
N LYS A 543 1.57 3.91 44.00
CA LYS A 543 0.62 4.87 44.58
C LYS A 543 1.19 6.28 44.59
N ASP A 544 2.43 6.44 45.03
CA ASP A 544 3.10 7.74 45.10
C ASP A 544 3.34 8.31 43.69
N PHE A 545 3.71 7.47 42.72
CA PHE A 545 3.76 7.86 41.32
C PHE A 545 2.38 8.27 40.79
N TYR A 546 1.33 7.47 41.00
CA TYR A 546 -0.03 7.78 40.55
C TYR A 546 -0.56 9.11 41.10
N GLN A 547 -0.20 9.43 42.35
CA GLN A 547 -0.57 10.68 43.04
C GLN A 547 0.32 11.88 42.64
N GLY A 548 1.35 11.66 41.82
CA GLY A 548 2.29 12.70 41.38
C GLY A 548 3.29 13.14 42.45
N LYS A 549 3.45 12.36 43.53
CA LYS A 549 4.47 12.61 44.56
C LYS A 549 5.87 12.21 44.11
N THR A 550 5.95 11.18 43.26
CA THR A 550 7.18 10.78 42.55
C THR A 550 7.03 11.18 41.10
N ASN A 551 8.04 11.86 40.54
CA ASN A 551 8.02 12.20 39.12
C ASN A 551 8.28 10.95 38.25
N ALA A 552 7.97 11.02 36.96
CA ALA A 552 8.08 9.85 36.09
C ALA A 552 9.52 9.36 35.90
N THR A 553 10.50 10.28 35.89
CA THR A 553 11.91 9.93 35.76
C THR A 553 12.39 9.11 36.95
N ASP A 554 12.10 9.55 38.18
CA ASP A 554 12.48 8.86 39.41
C ASP A 554 11.79 7.49 39.51
N PHE A 555 10.51 7.41 39.11
CA PHE A 555 9.77 6.14 39.10
C PHE A 555 10.40 5.14 38.11
N LYS A 556 10.70 5.58 36.87
CA LYS A 556 11.40 4.77 35.87
C LYS A 556 12.78 4.32 36.36
N GLN A 557 13.58 5.25 36.90
CA GLN A 557 14.90 4.93 37.44
C GLN A 557 14.83 3.93 38.59
N ARG A 558 13.86 4.05 39.50
CA ARG A 558 13.69 3.12 40.60
C ARG A 558 13.39 1.69 40.10
N VAL A 559 12.51 1.54 39.10
CA VAL A 559 12.24 0.23 38.48
C VAL A 559 13.50 -0.32 37.82
N GLY A 560 14.21 0.48 37.02
CA GLY A 560 15.42 0.02 36.34
C GLY A 560 16.56 -0.36 37.28
N ALA A 561 16.78 0.44 38.33
CA ALA A 561 17.76 0.16 39.37
C ALA A 561 17.46 -1.17 40.08
N LYS A 562 16.18 -1.45 40.35
CA LYS A 562 15.75 -2.70 40.98
C LYS A 562 16.02 -3.92 40.10
N ILE A 563 15.71 -3.83 38.82
CA ILE A 563 15.98 -4.90 37.85
C ILE A 563 17.48 -5.18 37.75
N ILE A 564 18.31 -4.14 37.65
CA ILE A 564 19.77 -4.31 37.62
C ILE A 564 20.28 -4.92 38.93
N GLU A 565 19.76 -4.49 40.08
CA GLU A 565 20.11 -5.08 41.37
C GLU A 565 19.79 -6.57 41.42
N GLN A 566 18.59 -6.97 41.03
CA GLN A 566 18.18 -8.36 41.06
C GLN A 566 18.92 -9.22 40.03
N LYS A 567 19.18 -8.72 38.82
CA LYS A 567 19.76 -9.51 37.73
C LYS A 567 21.27 -9.54 37.72
N ILE A 568 21.93 -8.47 38.17
CA ILE A 568 23.39 -8.32 38.05
C ILE A 568 24.07 -8.35 39.41
N ASN A 569 23.53 -7.67 40.42
CA ASN A 569 24.20 -7.58 41.72
C ASN A 569 24.15 -8.89 42.51
N GLN A 570 23.36 -9.89 42.10
CA GLN A 570 23.45 -11.26 42.62
C GLN A 570 24.80 -11.92 42.28
N TYR A 571 25.49 -11.44 41.24
CA TYR A 571 26.79 -11.93 40.79
C TYR A 571 27.96 -11.03 41.25
N LYS A 572 27.80 -10.32 42.38
CA LYS A 572 28.85 -9.47 42.96
C LYS A 572 30.19 -10.20 43.00
N SER A 573 31.25 -9.45 42.70
CA SER A 573 32.61 -9.94 42.58
C SER A 573 33.06 -10.72 43.81
N TYR A 574 33.67 -11.88 43.58
CA TYR A 574 34.51 -12.54 44.58
C TYR A 574 35.97 -12.44 44.14
N VAL A 575 36.87 -12.28 45.11
CA VAL A 575 38.30 -12.29 44.85
C VAL A 575 38.71 -13.74 44.58
N GLY A 576 38.93 -14.06 43.31
CA GLY A 576 39.53 -15.32 42.88
C GLY A 576 41.06 -15.24 42.91
N ARG A 577 41.72 -16.36 42.61
CA ARG A 577 43.16 -16.36 42.31
C ARG A 577 43.37 -16.73 40.85
N ASP A 578 44.26 -16.04 40.15
CA ASP A 578 44.67 -16.41 38.80
C ASP A 578 45.52 -17.70 38.82
N SER A 579 45.90 -18.19 37.63
CA SER A 579 46.75 -19.38 37.48
C SER A 579 48.13 -19.26 38.14
N ALA A 580 48.56 -18.04 38.46
CA ALA A 580 49.80 -17.73 39.17
C ALA A 580 49.60 -17.52 40.68
N GLY A 581 48.37 -17.68 41.19
CA GLY A 581 48.02 -17.53 42.60
C GLY A 581 47.80 -16.08 43.06
N ASN A 582 47.85 -15.09 42.16
CA ASN A 582 47.59 -13.70 42.49
C ASN A 582 46.09 -13.48 42.66
N ALA A 583 45.72 -12.64 43.64
CA ALA A 583 44.34 -12.20 43.78
C ALA A 583 43.89 -11.49 42.50
N LYS A 584 42.98 -12.10 41.75
CA LYS A 584 42.31 -11.49 40.59
C LYS A 584 40.85 -11.34 40.97
N THR A 585 40.34 -10.12 40.91
CA THR A 585 38.90 -9.88 40.96
C THR A 585 38.31 -10.53 39.71
N ILE A 586 37.74 -11.72 39.87
CA ILE A 586 36.96 -12.34 38.81
C ILE A 586 35.60 -11.66 38.89
N GLN A 587 35.15 -11.08 37.78
CA GLN A 587 33.75 -10.67 37.64
C GLN A 587 32.96 -11.93 37.28
N PRO A 588 32.32 -12.61 38.25
CA PRO A 588 31.62 -13.86 38.00
C PRO A 588 30.41 -13.62 37.10
N ALA A 589 29.92 -12.37 37.07
CA ALA A 589 28.84 -11.93 36.21
C ALA A 589 29.16 -12.22 34.73
N ASP A 590 30.28 -11.74 34.19
CA ASP A 590 30.64 -11.96 32.78
C ASP A 590 30.67 -13.47 32.44
N ALA A 591 31.34 -14.27 33.27
CA ALA A 591 31.44 -15.71 33.07
C ALA A 591 30.07 -16.41 33.18
N SER A 592 29.20 -15.97 34.09
CA SER A 592 27.85 -16.54 34.29
C SER A 592 26.94 -16.28 33.09
N PHE A 593 27.16 -15.17 32.38
CA PHE A 593 26.45 -14.83 31.15
C PHE A 593 27.20 -15.24 29.86
N ASN A 594 28.35 -15.92 29.98
CA ASN A 594 29.23 -16.28 28.87
C ASN A 594 29.65 -15.06 28.01
N LEU A 595 29.96 -13.95 28.69
CA LEU A 595 30.38 -12.68 28.10
C LEU A 595 31.90 -12.49 28.22
N PRO A 596 32.52 -11.66 27.35
CA PRO A 596 33.90 -11.22 27.53
C PRO A 596 34.13 -10.49 28.87
N GLU A 597 35.32 -10.64 29.44
CA GLU A 597 35.71 -9.98 30.70
C GLU A 597 35.58 -8.45 30.59
N GLY A 598 34.89 -7.83 31.55
CA GLY A 598 34.65 -6.39 31.62
C GLY A 598 33.33 -5.93 30.98
N THR A 599 32.60 -6.82 30.28
CA THR A 599 31.36 -6.46 29.57
C THR A 599 30.28 -5.93 30.53
N ILE A 600 30.04 -6.63 31.64
CA ILE A 600 29.04 -6.23 32.64
C ILE A 600 29.45 -4.92 33.32
N SER A 601 30.73 -4.73 33.65
CA SER A 601 31.19 -3.47 34.26
C SER A 601 30.93 -2.29 33.33
N ALA A 602 31.37 -2.39 32.08
CA ALA A 602 31.16 -1.34 31.09
C ALA A 602 29.66 -1.11 30.80
N PHE A 603 28.85 -2.17 30.77
CA PHE A 603 27.40 -2.06 30.71
C PHE A 603 26.83 -1.27 31.89
N LEU A 604 27.25 -1.58 33.12
CA LEU A 604 26.78 -0.89 34.32
C LEU A 604 27.19 0.59 34.34
N ASP A 605 28.34 0.92 33.76
CA ASP A 605 28.82 2.29 33.54
C ASP A 605 28.08 3.01 32.41
N GLY A 606 27.17 2.30 31.71
CA GLY A 606 26.38 2.82 30.61
C GLY A 606 27.15 2.95 29.31
N ASP A 607 28.25 2.23 29.12
CA ASP A 607 29.04 2.28 27.89
C ASP A 607 28.39 1.48 26.76
N GLY A 608 27.83 2.17 25.76
CA GLY A 608 27.26 1.56 24.56
C GLY A 608 28.34 1.08 23.57
N GLY A 609 29.59 1.52 23.72
CA GLY A 609 30.71 1.12 22.87
C GLY A 609 31.05 -0.37 22.93
N ILE A 610 30.53 -1.09 23.92
CA ILE A 610 30.75 -2.54 24.08
C ILE A 610 29.95 -3.39 23.09
N TYR A 611 28.80 -2.89 22.61
CA TYR A 611 27.87 -3.74 21.86
C TYR A 611 28.43 -4.24 20.52
N PRO A 612 29.14 -3.45 19.69
CA PRO A 612 29.76 -3.97 18.48
C PRO A 612 30.77 -5.11 18.74
N ALA A 613 31.62 -4.95 19.76
CA ALA A 613 32.62 -5.96 20.11
C ALA A 613 31.94 -7.23 20.63
N LEU A 614 30.92 -7.10 21.48
CA LEU A 614 30.11 -8.20 21.95
C LEU A 614 29.36 -8.88 20.79
N GLY A 615 28.79 -8.11 19.86
CA GLY A 615 28.08 -8.64 18.69
C GLY A 615 28.97 -9.51 17.80
N ARG A 616 30.21 -9.07 17.53
CA ARG A 616 31.21 -9.88 16.84
C ARG A 616 31.54 -11.15 17.62
N HIS A 617 31.73 -11.04 18.93
CA HIS A 617 32.01 -12.19 19.79
C HIS A 617 30.88 -13.24 19.73
N ILE A 618 29.62 -12.81 19.87
CA ILE A 618 28.45 -13.70 19.81
C ILE A 618 28.31 -14.33 18.43
N LEU A 619 28.45 -13.57 17.34
CA LEU A 619 28.43 -14.13 15.99
C LEU A 619 29.47 -15.25 15.84
N ASN A 620 30.68 -15.03 16.34
CA ASN A 620 31.78 -15.99 16.24
C ASN A 620 31.48 -17.26 17.04
N GLN A 621 30.96 -17.14 18.26
CA GLN A 621 30.53 -18.29 19.06
C GLN A 621 29.42 -19.12 18.38
N ARG A 622 28.52 -18.46 17.64
CA ARG A 622 27.43 -19.14 16.93
C ARG A 622 27.91 -19.84 15.66
N LEU A 623 28.90 -19.28 14.97
CA LEU A 623 29.43 -19.83 13.73
C LEU A 623 30.51 -20.89 13.97
N PHE A 624 31.32 -20.81 15.02
CA PHE A 624 32.51 -21.65 15.19
C PHE A 624 32.68 -22.16 16.62
N SER A 625 33.07 -23.43 16.73
CA SER A 625 33.42 -24.04 18.02
C SER A 625 34.92 -23.95 18.32
N SER A 626 35.77 -23.96 17.29
CA SER A 626 37.22 -23.79 17.40
C SER A 626 37.55 -22.35 17.82
N GLU A 627 38.45 -22.19 18.79
CA GLU A 627 38.96 -20.87 19.19
C GLU A 627 39.76 -20.21 18.05
N GLN A 628 40.52 -21.01 17.31
CA GLN A 628 41.31 -20.51 16.18
C GLN A 628 40.42 -19.91 15.09
N ASP A 629 39.34 -20.60 14.71
CA ASP A 629 38.42 -20.11 13.67
C ASP A 629 37.68 -18.85 14.15
N ARG A 630 37.31 -18.81 15.45
CA ARG A 630 36.71 -17.63 16.07
C ARG A 630 37.66 -16.44 16.02
N GLN A 631 38.94 -16.63 16.35
CA GLN A 631 39.94 -15.56 16.27
C GLN A 631 40.16 -15.07 14.84
N MET A 632 40.24 -15.99 13.87
CA MET A 632 40.37 -15.63 12.46
C MET A 632 39.17 -14.81 11.96
N LEU A 633 37.94 -15.20 12.34
CA LEU A 633 36.75 -14.41 12.00
C LEU A 633 36.74 -13.05 12.72
N THR A 634 37.09 -12.97 14.01
CA THR A 634 37.21 -11.70 14.74
C THR A 634 38.16 -10.74 14.03
N ASN A 635 39.35 -11.22 13.66
CA ASN A 635 40.37 -10.43 12.98
C ASN A 635 39.87 -9.93 11.62
N TRP A 636 39.15 -10.78 10.89
CA TRP A 636 38.56 -10.41 9.60
C TRP A 636 37.40 -9.42 9.71
N LEU A 637 36.56 -9.53 10.74
CA LEU A 637 35.46 -8.60 10.99
C LEU A 637 35.96 -7.23 11.47
N SER A 638 37.12 -7.20 12.13
CA SER A 638 37.67 -5.96 12.70
C SER A 638 38.57 -5.19 11.73
N ASP A 639 39.16 -5.87 10.74
CA ASP A 639 40.08 -5.27 9.77
C ASP A 639 39.74 -5.69 8.33
N PRO A 640 39.48 -4.74 7.42
CA PRO A 640 39.21 -5.04 6.02
C PRO A 640 40.34 -5.79 5.31
N SER A 641 41.60 -5.65 5.74
CA SER A 641 42.78 -6.23 5.10
C SER A 641 43.03 -7.72 5.42
N ASN A 642 42.45 -8.23 6.52
CA ASN A 642 42.62 -9.62 6.91
C ASN A 642 41.86 -10.55 5.95
N THR A 643 42.40 -11.76 5.72
CA THR A 643 41.76 -12.80 4.90
C THR A 643 41.09 -13.85 5.80
N PHE A 644 39.96 -14.37 5.35
CA PHE A 644 39.20 -15.41 6.05
C PHE A 644 38.49 -16.30 5.05
N ASP A 645 38.56 -17.62 5.24
CA ASP A 645 37.80 -18.55 4.41
C ASP A 645 36.32 -18.53 4.82
N MET A 646 35.56 -17.69 4.13
CA MET A 646 34.11 -17.54 4.33
C MET A 646 33.32 -18.79 3.92
N THR A 647 33.93 -19.79 3.28
CA THR A 647 33.22 -20.99 2.79
C THR A 647 32.51 -21.73 3.92
N THR A 648 33.20 -21.92 5.05
CA THR A 648 32.61 -22.62 6.20
C THR A 648 31.49 -21.80 6.85
N ALA A 649 31.69 -20.49 7.05
CA ALA A 649 30.70 -19.62 7.66
C ALA A 649 29.43 -19.47 6.80
N SER A 650 29.61 -19.17 5.51
CA SER A 650 28.52 -19.03 4.54
C SER A 650 27.70 -20.31 4.41
N LYS A 651 28.37 -21.48 4.32
CA LYS A 651 27.69 -22.79 4.26
C LYS A 651 26.85 -23.07 5.50
N LYS A 652 27.35 -22.77 6.71
CA LYS A 652 26.57 -22.94 7.95
C LYS A 652 25.30 -22.11 7.97
N LEU A 653 25.33 -20.93 7.36
CA LEU A 653 24.16 -20.06 7.21
C LEU A 653 23.33 -20.33 5.95
N GLY A 654 23.79 -21.23 5.06
CA GLY A 654 23.17 -21.44 3.75
C GLY A 654 23.12 -20.17 2.92
N LEU A 655 24.16 -19.33 3.03
CA LEU A 655 24.33 -18.08 2.29
C LEU A 655 25.34 -18.27 1.17
N GLY A 656 25.23 -17.48 0.09
CA GLY A 656 26.34 -17.31 -0.84
C GLY A 656 27.53 -16.62 -0.16
N LEU A 657 28.74 -16.79 -0.71
CA LEU A 657 29.94 -16.09 -0.22
C LEU A 657 29.76 -14.57 -0.23
N ASN A 658 29.19 -14.04 -1.31
CA ASN A 658 28.90 -12.61 -1.45
C ASN A 658 27.80 -12.16 -0.49
N ASP A 659 26.78 -12.98 -0.25
CA ASP A 659 25.71 -12.64 0.70
C ASP A 659 26.25 -12.52 2.12
N PHE A 660 27.09 -13.48 2.54
CA PHE A 660 27.77 -13.43 3.83
C PHE A 660 28.64 -12.18 3.96
N TYR A 661 29.44 -11.89 2.92
CA TYR A 661 30.25 -10.68 2.86
C TYR A 661 29.39 -9.42 2.97
N ASN A 662 28.34 -9.29 2.16
CA ASN A 662 27.49 -8.10 2.10
C ASN A 662 26.79 -7.81 3.43
N ILE A 663 26.37 -8.84 4.15
CA ILE A 663 25.73 -8.70 5.47
C ILE A 663 26.74 -8.23 6.52
N PHE A 664 27.90 -8.88 6.62
CA PHE A 664 28.79 -8.69 7.78
C PHE A 664 30.01 -7.79 7.52
N LYS A 665 30.23 -7.34 6.27
CA LYS A 665 31.40 -6.51 5.90
C LYS A 665 31.15 -5.54 4.74
N GLY A 666 30.39 -5.93 3.73
CA GLY A 666 30.25 -5.20 2.46
C GLY A 666 29.25 -4.05 2.45
N GLY A 667 28.39 -3.91 3.47
CA GLY A 667 27.47 -2.78 3.61
C GLY A 667 26.22 -2.85 2.73
N ASN A 668 25.90 -4.01 2.14
CA ASN A 668 24.71 -4.24 1.31
C ASN A 668 23.71 -5.19 1.99
N ALA A 669 23.68 -5.18 3.32
CA ALA A 669 22.91 -6.12 4.12
C ALA A 669 21.40 -6.10 3.77
N LYS A 670 20.80 -4.91 3.66
CA LYS A 670 19.37 -4.74 3.32
C LYS A 670 18.98 -5.46 2.03
N GLN A 671 19.69 -5.21 0.94
CA GLN A 671 19.40 -5.83 -0.36
C GLN A 671 19.57 -7.35 -0.30
N THR A 672 20.62 -7.83 0.37
CA THR A 672 20.84 -9.27 0.56
C THR A 672 19.72 -9.90 1.39
N PHE A 673 19.29 -9.28 2.50
CA PHE A 673 18.17 -9.77 3.30
C PHE A 673 16.87 -9.79 2.49
N ARG A 674 16.56 -8.72 1.75
CA ARG A 674 15.39 -8.69 0.87
C ARG A 674 15.37 -9.87 -0.12
N GLN A 675 16.49 -10.12 -0.80
CA GLN A 675 16.60 -11.26 -1.72
C GLN A 675 16.41 -12.61 -1.04
N LEU A 676 16.92 -12.77 0.19
CA LEU A 676 16.74 -13.99 0.98
C LEU A 676 15.28 -14.16 1.42
N GLY A 677 14.63 -13.09 1.85
CA GLY A 677 13.23 -13.13 2.25
C GLY A 677 12.28 -13.32 1.08
N LYS A 678 12.52 -12.70 -0.08
CA LYS A 678 11.79 -12.99 -1.32
C LYS A 678 11.84 -14.50 -1.63
N LYS A 679 13.03 -15.10 -1.59
CA LYS A 679 13.19 -16.55 -1.80
C LYS A 679 12.45 -17.39 -0.76
N ARG A 680 12.39 -16.94 0.51
CA ARG A 680 11.65 -17.62 1.58
C ARG A 680 10.14 -17.50 1.38
N LEU A 681 9.66 -16.30 1.04
CA LEU A 681 8.25 -16.01 0.80
C LEU A 681 7.71 -16.81 -0.39
N VAL A 682 8.41 -16.79 -1.53
CA VAL A 682 8.04 -17.59 -2.71
C VAL A 682 7.97 -19.08 -2.36
N LYS A 683 8.93 -19.60 -1.60
CA LYS A 683 8.88 -21.00 -1.14
C LYS A 683 7.69 -21.29 -0.23
N ALA A 684 7.34 -20.37 0.65
CA ALA A 684 6.19 -20.52 1.53
C ALA A 684 4.88 -20.54 0.75
N VAL A 685 4.71 -19.61 -0.21
CA VAL A 685 3.55 -19.60 -1.12
C VAL A 685 3.48 -20.89 -1.93
N GLN A 686 4.61 -21.34 -2.50
CA GLN A 686 4.69 -22.60 -3.25
C GLN A 686 4.35 -23.85 -2.41
N GLN A 687 4.44 -23.76 -1.09
CA GLN A 687 4.10 -24.85 -0.17
C GLN A 687 2.64 -24.86 0.27
N THR A 688 1.86 -23.84 -0.09
CA THR A 688 0.42 -23.82 0.19
C THR A 688 -0.31 -24.84 -0.69
N ASP A 689 -1.35 -25.45 -0.13
CA ASP A 689 -2.23 -26.37 -0.86
C ASP A 689 -2.88 -25.65 -2.06
N PHE A 690 -3.13 -24.35 -1.91
CA PHE A 690 -3.65 -23.49 -2.95
C PHE A 690 -2.73 -23.44 -4.17
N TYR A 691 -1.47 -23.02 -4.00
CA TYR A 691 -0.54 -22.90 -5.14
C TYR A 691 -0.34 -24.25 -5.83
N GLN A 692 -0.31 -25.34 -5.07
CA GLN A 692 -0.20 -26.68 -5.66
C GLN A 692 -1.43 -27.03 -6.49
N LYS A 693 -2.64 -26.74 -5.99
CA LYS A 693 -3.89 -26.98 -6.72
C LYS A 693 -3.96 -26.17 -8.01
N GLU A 694 -3.68 -24.87 -7.96
CA GLU A 694 -3.73 -24.00 -9.14
C GLU A 694 -2.69 -24.45 -10.18
N ARG A 695 -1.47 -24.75 -9.74
CA ARG A 695 -0.42 -25.31 -10.60
C ARG A 695 -0.85 -26.63 -11.23
N ASP A 696 -1.47 -27.53 -10.48
CA ASP A 696 -1.94 -28.82 -10.98
C ASP A 696 -3.08 -28.64 -12.00
N GLU A 697 -3.99 -27.69 -11.79
CA GLU A 697 -5.06 -27.35 -12.73
C GLU A 697 -4.52 -26.73 -14.03
N GLN A 698 -3.58 -25.79 -13.94
CA GLN A 698 -2.89 -25.22 -15.12
C GLN A 698 -2.11 -26.29 -15.88
N GLU A 699 -1.45 -27.18 -15.16
CA GLU A 699 -0.70 -28.29 -15.73
C GLU A 699 -1.62 -29.32 -16.41
N GLU A 700 -2.78 -29.63 -15.84
CA GLU A 700 -3.81 -30.47 -16.46
C GLU A 700 -4.40 -29.81 -17.73
N ALA A 701 -4.68 -28.50 -17.69
CA ALA A 701 -5.12 -27.74 -18.85
C ALA A 701 -4.08 -27.76 -19.98
N LEU A 702 -2.80 -27.55 -19.65
CA LEU A 702 -1.70 -27.63 -20.60
C LEU A 702 -1.59 -29.03 -21.23
N PHE A 703 -1.79 -30.11 -20.47
CA PHE A 703 -1.78 -31.46 -21.03
C PHE A 703 -3.02 -31.82 -21.83
N ALA A 704 -4.16 -31.19 -21.54
CA ALA A 704 -5.34 -31.32 -22.38
C ALA A 704 -5.11 -30.69 -23.77
N GLU A 705 -4.39 -29.57 -23.82
CA GLU A 705 -4.02 -28.89 -25.07
C GLU A 705 -2.83 -29.56 -25.79
N HIS A 706 -1.88 -30.11 -25.03
CA HIS A 706 -0.64 -30.72 -25.52
C HIS A 706 -0.38 -32.11 -24.89
N PRO A 707 -1.08 -33.17 -25.33
CA PRO A 707 -0.93 -34.52 -24.79
C PRO A 707 0.50 -35.07 -24.87
N GLU A 708 1.29 -34.63 -25.86
CA GLU A 708 2.70 -35.01 -26.02
C GLU A 708 3.60 -34.56 -24.86
N LEU A 709 3.23 -33.49 -24.15
CA LEU A 709 3.97 -33.01 -22.99
C LEU A 709 3.77 -33.92 -21.77
N TYR A 710 2.68 -34.70 -21.73
CA TYR A 710 2.39 -35.60 -20.62
C TYR A 710 3.44 -36.73 -20.51
N GLU A 711 3.85 -37.32 -21.63
CA GLU A 711 4.93 -38.32 -21.66
C GLU A 711 6.25 -37.72 -21.20
N LEU A 712 6.53 -36.47 -21.59
CA LEU A 712 7.73 -35.75 -21.17
C LEU A 712 7.72 -35.49 -19.65
N LYS A 713 6.60 -35.04 -19.08
CA LYS A 713 6.44 -34.88 -17.63
C LYS A 713 6.67 -36.20 -16.90
N GLN A 714 6.07 -37.31 -17.34
CA GLN A 714 6.29 -38.61 -16.70
C GLN A 714 7.77 -39.00 -16.69
N GLN A 715 8.50 -38.74 -17.78
CA GLN A 715 9.94 -38.97 -17.84
C GLN A 715 10.71 -38.05 -16.89
N VAL A 716 10.35 -36.76 -16.81
CA VAL A 716 10.94 -35.80 -15.88
C VAL A 716 10.70 -36.20 -14.43
N ASP A 717 9.47 -36.54 -14.06
CA ASP A 717 9.10 -36.90 -12.69
C ASP A 717 9.70 -38.25 -12.28
N PHE A 718 9.72 -39.24 -13.17
CA PHE A 718 10.50 -40.47 -12.97
C PHE A 718 11.97 -40.17 -12.71
N THR A 719 12.56 -39.27 -13.51
CA THR A 719 13.97 -38.86 -13.34
C THR A 719 14.18 -38.14 -12.02
N LYS A 720 13.32 -37.19 -11.62
CA LYS A 720 13.39 -36.49 -10.32
C LYS A 720 13.33 -37.46 -9.14
N ASN A 721 12.43 -38.44 -9.20
CA ASN A 721 12.30 -39.46 -8.15
C ASN A 721 13.56 -40.33 -8.08
N LYS A 722 14.09 -40.74 -9.24
CA LYS A 722 15.35 -41.50 -9.31
C LYS A 722 16.52 -40.67 -8.75
N ILE A 723 16.63 -39.40 -9.10
CA ILE A 723 17.65 -38.48 -8.57
C ILE A 723 17.57 -38.37 -7.04
N THR A 724 16.36 -38.29 -6.50
CA THR A 724 16.13 -38.23 -5.05
C THR A 724 16.61 -39.51 -4.35
N ASP A 725 16.25 -40.69 -4.87
CA ASP A 725 16.73 -41.98 -4.36
C ASP A 725 18.26 -42.07 -4.42
N ILE A 726 18.86 -41.63 -5.53
CA ILE A 726 20.32 -41.60 -5.72
C ILE A 726 20.99 -40.72 -4.68
N ASN A 727 20.49 -39.50 -4.45
CA ASN A 727 21.04 -38.60 -3.44
C ASN A 727 20.96 -39.20 -2.03
N GLN A 728 19.87 -39.89 -1.69
CA GLN A 728 19.75 -40.60 -0.42
C GLN A 728 20.75 -41.75 -0.30
N ARG A 729 20.97 -42.53 -1.37
CA ARG A 729 21.99 -43.59 -1.40
C ARG A 729 23.40 -43.04 -1.30
N LEU A 730 23.71 -41.95 -2.00
CA LEU A 730 25.01 -41.26 -1.94
C LEU A 730 25.31 -40.78 -0.52
N ALA A 731 24.35 -40.14 0.15
CA ALA A 731 24.53 -39.68 1.52
C ALA A 731 24.87 -40.83 2.48
N ARG A 732 24.25 -42.02 2.28
CA ARG A 732 24.58 -43.23 3.05
C ARG A 732 25.98 -43.75 2.73
N LEU A 733 26.38 -43.76 1.45
CA LEU A 733 27.71 -44.22 1.03
C LEU A 733 28.83 -43.30 1.55
N GLU A 734 28.61 -41.98 1.50
CA GLU A 734 29.55 -40.98 2.04
C GLU A 734 29.73 -41.12 3.56
N ALA A 735 28.71 -41.59 4.27
CA ALA A 735 28.79 -41.83 5.71
C ALA A 735 29.57 -43.12 6.08
N ILE A 736 29.70 -44.08 5.15
CA ILE A 736 30.17 -45.44 5.45
C ILE A 736 31.57 -45.72 4.87
N ASN A 737 32.00 -45.03 3.79
CA ASN A 737 33.12 -45.54 2.99
C ASN A 737 34.15 -44.48 2.54
N ASN A 738 35.39 -44.58 3.07
CA ASN A 738 36.54 -43.76 2.67
C ASN A 738 37.32 -44.33 1.45
N ARG A 739 36.81 -45.37 0.77
CA ARG A 739 37.50 -45.95 -0.39
C ARG A 739 37.56 -44.95 -1.56
N PRO A 740 38.73 -44.74 -2.19
CA PRO A 740 38.89 -43.80 -3.32
C PRO A 740 37.95 -44.08 -4.49
N GLU A 741 37.64 -45.35 -4.75
CA GLU A 741 36.75 -45.79 -5.84
C GLU A 741 35.30 -45.34 -5.64
N VAL A 742 34.81 -45.42 -4.39
CA VAL A 742 33.48 -44.91 -4.03
C VAL A 742 33.45 -43.40 -4.14
N LYS A 743 34.48 -42.72 -3.62
CA LYS A 743 34.61 -41.26 -3.68
C LYS A 743 34.60 -40.74 -5.13
N ASN A 744 35.33 -41.41 -6.03
CA ASN A 744 35.36 -41.03 -7.44
C ASN A 744 34.00 -41.24 -8.12
N SER A 745 33.34 -42.37 -7.86
CA SER A 745 32.00 -42.66 -8.42
C SER A 745 30.97 -41.64 -7.91
N VAL A 746 31.02 -41.27 -6.62
CA VAL A 746 30.19 -40.21 -6.02
C VAL A 746 30.43 -38.85 -6.68
N ILE A 747 31.69 -38.48 -6.95
CA ILE A 747 32.05 -37.23 -7.65
C ILE A 747 31.45 -37.22 -9.06
N THR A 748 31.59 -38.31 -9.82
CA THR A 748 31.02 -38.45 -11.17
C THR A 748 29.50 -38.32 -11.13
N ILE A 749 28.81 -39.01 -10.21
CA ILE A 749 27.35 -38.90 -10.10
C ILE A 749 26.93 -37.47 -9.75
N LYS A 750 27.63 -36.80 -8.82
CA LYS A 750 27.34 -35.39 -8.47
C LYS A 750 27.55 -34.45 -9.65
N HIS A 751 28.57 -34.67 -10.47
CA HIS A 751 28.82 -33.90 -11.68
C HIS A 751 27.67 -34.05 -12.69
N GLU A 752 27.26 -35.29 -12.97
CA GLU A 752 26.16 -35.56 -13.91
C GLU A 752 24.81 -35.01 -13.42
N LEU A 753 24.56 -35.10 -12.10
CA LEU A 753 23.39 -34.46 -11.49
C LEU A 753 23.42 -32.94 -11.66
N ALA A 754 24.58 -32.32 -11.48
CA ALA A 754 24.74 -30.88 -11.71
C ALA A 754 24.52 -30.50 -13.18
N LEU A 755 24.91 -31.34 -14.14
CA LEU A 755 24.61 -31.12 -15.56
C LEU A 755 23.10 -31.13 -15.83
N ILE A 756 22.37 -32.12 -15.29
CA ILE A 756 20.90 -32.19 -15.40
C ILE A 756 20.26 -30.93 -14.80
N GLN A 757 20.69 -30.52 -13.60
CA GLN A 757 20.11 -29.37 -12.89
C GLN A 757 20.38 -28.04 -13.63
N ASN A 758 21.56 -27.88 -14.21
CA ASN A 758 21.97 -26.62 -14.83
C ASN A 758 21.57 -26.52 -16.31
N ARG A 759 21.37 -27.64 -17.02
CA ARG A 759 21.05 -27.69 -18.45
C ARG A 759 20.11 -28.87 -18.77
N PRO A 760 18.82 -28.79 -18.40
CA PRO A 760 17.89 -29.92 -18.53
C PRO A 760 17.38 -30.07 -19.98
N THR A 761 18.26 -30.40 -20.93
CA THR A 761 17.81 -30.85 -22.26
C THR A 761 17.52 -32.34 -22.22
N VAL A 762 16.65 -32.83 -23.11
CA VAL A 762 16.29 -34.25 -23.21
C VAL A 762 17.53 -35.11 -23.43
N GLU A 763 18.49 -34.64 -24.24
CA GLU A 763 19.75 -35.33 -24.52
C GLU A 763 20.66 -35.38 -23.31
N VAL A 764 20.82 -34.26 -22.58
CA VAL A 764 21.61 -34.20 -21.34
C VAL A 764 21.02 -35.12 -20.29
N ILE A 765 19.70 -35.08 -20.10
CA ILE A 765 19.01 -35.95 -19.14
C ILE A 765 19.23 -37.43 -19.48
N LYS A 766 19.09 -37.82 -20.76
CA LYS A 766 19.31 -39.21 -21.20
C LYS A 766 20.77 -39.65 -21.03
N ALA A 767 21.73 -38.81 -21.40
CA ALA A 767 23.15 -39.12 -21.30
C ALA A 767 23.59 -39.25 -19.84
N SER A 768 23.30 -38.23 -19.02
CA SER A 768 23.65 -38.22 -17.59
C SER A 768 22.94 -39.33 -16.83
N SER A 769 21.67 -39.65 -17.15
CA SER A 769 20.96 -40.76 -16.50
C SER A 769 21.60 -42.13 -16.77
N ARG A 770 22.18 -42.35 -17.96
CA ARG A 770 22.91 -43.59 -18.28
C ARG A 770 24.19 -43.69 -17.44
N THR A 771 25.02 -42.64 -17.47
CA THR A 771 26.27 -42.56 -16.70
C THR A 771 26.02 -42.77 -15.20
N ILE A 772 25.01 -42.10 -14.65
CA ILE A 772 24.62 -42.25 -13.24
C ILE A 772 24.20 -43.70 -12.96
N SER A 773 23.41 -44.31 -13.83
CA SER A 773 22.99 -45.71 -13.66
C SER A 773 24.17 -46.68 -13.69
N ASP A 774 25.15 -46.45 -14.57
CA ASP A 774 26.35 -47.28 -14.67
C ASP A 774 27.24 -47.18 -13.43
N GLU A 775 27.43 -45.96 -12.91
CA GLU A 775 28.20 -45.73 -11.67
C GLU A 775 27.47 -46.28 -10.44
N LEU A 776 26.14 -46.22 -10.37
CA LEU A 776 25.38 -46.88 -9.30
C LEU A 776 25.52 -48.39 -9.34
N ASN A 777 25.41 -49.00 -10.54
CA ASN A 777 25.61 -50.43 -10.72
C ASN A 777 27.06 -50.86 -10.40
N ARG A 778 28.03 -49.95 -10.58
CA ARG A 778 29.42 -50.16 -10.16
C ARG A 778 29.53 -50.12 -8.63
N LEU A 779 28.91 -49.13 -7.99
CA LEU A 779 28.88 -49.00 -6.53
C LEU A 779 28.16 -50.17 -5.85
N GLU A 780 27.08 -50.70 -6.42
CA GLU A 780 26.38 -51.88 -5.89
C GLU A 780 27.22 -53.17 -5.96
N ARG A 781 28.22 -53.22 -6.87
CA ARG A 781 29.14 -54.36 -7.01
C ARG A 781 30.33 -54.29 -6.04
N ILE A 782 30.64 -53.11 -5.51
CA ILE A 782 31.75 -52.85 -4.57
C ILE A 782 31.26 -53.08 -3.13
#